data_AF-A0A9P4JXX7-F1
#
_entry.id   AF-A0A9P4JXX7-F1
#
_cell.length_a   1.000
_cell.length_b   1.000
_cell.length_c   1.000
_cell.angle_alpha   90.00
_cell.angle_beta   90.00
_cell.angle_gamma   90.00
#
_symmetry.space_group_name_H-M   'P 1'
#
loop_
_entity.id
_entity.type
_entity.pdbx_description
1 polymer ?
#
loop_
_entity_poly.entity_id
_entity_poly.type
_entity_poly.pdbx_seq_one_letter_code
_entity_poly.pdbx_strand_id
1 'polypeptide(L)'
;MREYIVLLLAATAAAIPTTSSESEFEKRAVGDWASAYSKANAALAKLSNTDKIGIVTGTGWQGGNCVGNTKAVGSIGYPSLCLQDGPLGVRYVQGVTAFPAGVQAASTWDTALINQRGNFLGAEAKALGVHVQLGPVAGPLGKIPTGGRNWEGFSPDPYLTGIAMQETITGMQDAGVQACAKHFIGNEQEKNRETINSNIPDRAMHELYLWPFADAVKANVASFMCSYNKVNGSWACENSKILNGLLKDELNFQGYVMSDWNAQHTTTGSANAGMDMTMPGSDFNKGNVLWGPALQSAIQSNQVPQSRLDDMVRRILAAWYLVGQDKGYPTATFNSWKIGTHDVQGNHKTVARAIARDGIVLLKNTDNALPLKKPKSVAIIGSDAIVNPKGMNSCVDRGCNDGTLAMGWGSGTAEFPYLVAPLDAIKAQAQKDGTTVTSSTTDSTSSGASAAQNAEYAIVFITADAGEGYITVEKNAGDRIDLNAWHNGNDLVKAVAQVNKKTIVVVHSVGPILVESFIDNPNVVAVVWAGIPGQESGNGLVDILYGSTSPSGKLPYTIAKQASDYGASVVSGDDNFSEGLYIDYRRFDQQKIAPRFEFGFGLFDSSAAKSGPASSKKAPGGAADLYDTVATVTAKITNSGAVTGAEVAQLYIGLPSSAPASPPKQLRGFNKLSLAAGTSGTASFALRRKDLSYWDSGRAQWVVPSGEFAVYVGASSRDIRLTGKITRKRTNRTFFMLSQFLKPSALRAASVLGQATKARTQARFLATVQPNTPRQVPAPQRRGTPISTEPATFTIKNGPVFSGKSFGAKANISGEAVFTTSLVGYPESMTDPSYRGQILVFTQPLIGNYGVPSAARDEHGLLRYFESPYIQAAGIVVQDYALQHSHWTAVESLAQWCAREGVPAISGVDTREVVTYLREQGSSLARITVGEEYDADEDEAYLDPEAINLVRRVSTKAPFHVSSSLGDLHVALIDCGVKENILRSLVSRGASVTAFPFDYPIHKVAHHFDGVFISNGPGDPTHCQATVYNLQKLFETSQLPVMGICMGHQLIAMAAGAKTLKLKYGNRAHNIPALDLTTGKCHITSQNHGYAVDPTTLPNEWREYFTNLNDQSNEGLIHNSRPIFSAQFHPEAKGGPLDSAFLFDKYIESVQKYKDHQAMFSERKSNKPSPLLVDLLSKERVGVHPNMTEIDPIADFAPATQQPVSVAA
;
A
#
# COMPACT_ATOMS: atom_id res chain seq x y z
N MET A 1 3.04 -59.23 11.42
CA MET A 1 1.64 -59.72 11.54
C MET A 1 0.99 -58.99 12.69
N ARG A 2 -0.29 -58.62 12.70
CA ARG A 2 -1.36 -58.49 11.68
C ARG A 2 -2.34 -57.51 12.37
N GLU A 3 -2.78 -56.43 11.72
CA GLU A 3 -4.05 -56.40 10.97
C GLU A 3 -5.29 -56.68 11.86
N TYR A 4 -6.24 -55.72 11.90
CA TYR A 4 -7.46 -55.67 12.73
C TYR A 4 -7.30 -55.53 14.26
N ILE A 5 -7.65 -54.35 14.79
CA ILE A 5 -8.67 -54.10 15.85
C ILE A 5 -8.62 -52.60 16.22
N VAL A 6 -9.56 -51.81 15.68
CA VAL A 6 -10.35 -50.76 16.36
C VAL A 6 -11.58 -50.54 15.49
N LEU A 7 -12.76 -51.00 15.93
CA LEU A 7 -14.02 -50.76 15.21
C LEU A 7 -15.18 -50.74 16.22
N LEU A 8 -15.32 -49.63 16.95
CA LEU A 8 -16.35 -49.47 17.97
C LEU A 8 -16.66 -47.99 18.26
N LEU A 9 -17.25 -47.30 17.28
CA LEU A 9 -18.14 -46.12 17.42
C LEU A 9 -18.53 -45.63 16.01
N ALA A 10 -19.52 -46.30 15.40
CA ALA A 10 -19.99 -45.99 14.05
C ALA A 10 -21.53 -45.98 13.99
N ALA A 11 -22.13 -44.87 14.42
CA ALA A 11 -23.55 -44.56 14.22
C ALA A 11 -23.78 -43.04 14.27
N THR A 12 -24.83 -42.57 13.58
CA THR A 12 -25.39 -41.20 13.63
C THR A 12 -24.43 -40.03 13.36
N ALA A 13 -24.05 -39.85 12.10
CA ALA A 13 -23.90 -38.53 11.49
C ALA A 13 -24.47 -38.60 10.06
N ALA A 14 -25.57 -37.89 9.79
CA ALA A 14 -26.17 -37.84 8.46
C ALA A 14 -25.44 -36.82 7.56
N ALA A 15 -25.57 -36.97 6.24
CA ALA A 15 -24.89 -36.11 5.28
C ALA A 15 -25.35 -34.64 5.38
N ILE A 16 -24.36 -33.73 5.42
CA ILE A 16 -24.55 -32.29 5.16
C ILE A 16 -23.69 -31.98 3.91
N PRO A 17 -24.28 -31.44 2.83
CA PRO A 17 -23.52 -31.11 1.62
C PRO A 17 -22.69 -29.84 1.84
N THR A 18 -21.36 -29.97 1.94
CA THR A 18 -20.43 -28.83 2.02
C THR A 18 -20.27 -28.15 0.66
N THR A 19 -21.33 -27.47 0.23
CA THR A 19 -21.31 -26.55 -0.91
C THR A 19 -21.03 -25.13 -0.41
N SER A 20 -19.75 -24.85 -0.16
CA SER A 20 -19.26 -23.49 0.13
C SER A 20 -18.14 -23.16 -0.84
N SER A 21 -18.52 -22.63 -2.01
CA SER A 21 -17.56 -22.07 -2.97
C SER A 21 -16.97 -20.77 -2.39
N GLU A 22 -15.79 -20.86 -1.78
CA GLU A 22 -14.99 -19.66 -1.51
C GLU A 22 -14.63 -19.02 -2.85
N SER A 23 -15.18 -17.83 -3.10
CA SER A 23 -14.90 -17.05 -4.30
C SER A 23 -13.62 -16.27 -4.09
N GLU A 24 -12.53 -16.70 -4.74
CA GLU A 24 -11.30 -15.92 -4.79
C GLU A 24 -11.56 -14.63 -5.60
N PHE A 25 -11.83 -13.53 -4.89
CA PHE A 25 -11.97 -12.21 -5.49
C PHE A 25 -10.59 -11.69 -5.92
N GLU A 26 -10.20 -11.97 -7.17
CA GLU A 26 -9.07 -11.31 -7.82
C GLU A 26 -9.22 -9.78 -7.69
N LYS A 27 -8.27 -9.12 -7.00
CA LYS A 27 -8.24 -7.65 -6.92
C LYS A 27 -7.90 -7.07 -8.28
N ARG A 28 -8.91 -6.55 -8.97
CA ARG A 28 -8.74 -5.85 -10.24
C ARG A 28 -8.31 -4.41 -9.99
N ALA A 29 -7.12 -4.04 -10.44
CA ALA A 29 -6.70 -2.63 -10.46
C ALA A 29 -7.64 -1.76 -11.32
N VAL A 30 -7.98 -0.58 -10.82
CA VAL A 30 -8.69 0.48 -11.56
C VAL A 30 -7.92 0.86 -12.84
N GLY A 31 -8.64 1.11 -13.93
CA GLY A 31 -8.04 1.54 -15.20
C GLY A 31 -7.51 2.98 -15.17
N ASP A 32 -6.83 3.40 -16.24
CA ASP A 32 -6.41 4.79 -16.42
C ASP A 32 -7.49 5.64 -17.11
N TRP A 33 -7.47 6.95 -16.82
CA TRP A 33 -8.44 7.89 -17.38
C TRP A 33 -8.31 8.10 -18.90
N ALA A 34 -7.15 7.92 -19.52
CA ALA A 34 -7.00 8.13 -20.96
C ALA A 34 -7.62 6.98 -21.77
N SER A 35 -7.44 5.74 -21.33
CA SER A 35 -8.13 4.55 -21.83
C SER A 35 -9.65 4.67 -21.63
N ALA A 36 -10.08 5.10 -20.44
CA ALA A 36 -11.49 5.35 -20.14
C ALA A 36 -12.11 6.44 -21.03
N TYR A 37 -11.42 7.57 -21.22
CA TYR A 37 -11.86 8.65 -22.13
C TYR A 37 -11.87 8.23 -23.60
N SER A 38 -10.94 7.38 -24.03
CA SER A 38 -10.93 6.80 -25.39
C SER A 38 -12.21 6.01 -25.66
N LYS A 39 -12.56 5.07 -24.76
CA LYS A 39 -13.83 4.34 -24.82
C LYS A 39 -15.04 5.29 -24.74
N ALA A 40 -15.03 6.26 -23.83
CA ALA A 40 -16.13 7.21 -23.65
C ALA A 40 -16.41 8.04 -24.90
N ASN A 41 -15.38 8.52 -25.59
CA ASN A 41 -15.54 9.23 -26.86
C ASN A 41 -16.08 8.32 -27.98
N ALA A 42 -15.60 7.07 -28.07
CA ALA A 42 -16.08 6.09 -29.04
C ALA A 42 -17.54 5.63 -28.79
N ALA A 43 -18.01 5.69 -27.55
CA ALA A 43 -19.40 5.49 -27.18
C ALA A 43 -20.26 6.73 -27.46
N LEU A 44 -19.81 7.92 -27.02
CA LEU A 44 -20.49 9.21 -27.20
C LEU A 44 -20.83 9.51 -28.67
N ALA A 45 -19.95 9.12 -29.60
CA ALA A 45 -20.17 9.26 -31.05
C ALA A 45 -21.37 8.45 -31.61
N LYS A 46 -21.93 7.52 -30.83
CA LYS A 46 -23.08 6.67 -31.19
C LYS A 46 -24.41 7.13 -30.58
N LEU A 47 -24.41 8.24 -29.84
CA LEU A 47 -25.55 8.67 -29.01
C LEU A 47 -26.36 9.81 -29.64
N SER A 48 -27.68 9.65 -29.66
CA SER A 48 -28.59 10.77 -29.91
C SER A 48 -28.59 11.75 -28.73
N ASN A 49 -29.07 12.98 -28.95
CA ASN A 49 -29.27 13.90 -27.83
C ASN A 49 -30.28 13.40 -26.79
N THR A 50 -31.26 12.58 -27.19
CA THR A 50 -32.22 11.96 -26.26
C THR A 50 -31.53 10.90 -25.37
N ASP A 51 -30.55 10.18 -25.89
CA ASP A 51 -29.73 9.24 -25.09
C ASP A 51 -28.82 10.00 -24.12
N LYS A 52 -28.10 11.00 -24.64
CA LYS A 52 -27.22 11.87 -23.84
C LYS A 52 -27.97 12.53 -22.68
N ILE A 53 -29.14 13.09 -22.94
CA ILE A 53 -30.00 13.72 -21.92
C ILE A 53 -30.52 12.68 -20.90
N GLY A 54 -30.79 11.45 -21.34
CA GLY A 54 -31.17 10.34 -20.44
C GLY A 54 -30.04 9.84 -19.53
N ILE A 55 -28.78 9.97 -19.95
CA ILE A 55 -27.61 9.62 -19.12
C ILE A 55 -27.37 10.65 -18.01
N VAL A 56 -27.55 11.96 -18.30
CA VAL A 56 -27.31 13.04 -17.33
C VAL A 56 -28.49 13.35 -16.41
N THR A 57 -29.69 12.86 -16.74
CA THR A 57 -30.92 13.14 -15.98
C THR A 57 -31.37 11.90 -15.21
N GLY A 58 -31.51 12.02 -13.89
CA GLY A 58 -32.14 10.98 -13.08
C GLY A 58 -33.62 10.74 -13.46
N THR A 59 -34.13 9.54 -13.18
CA THR A 59 -35.50 9.12 -13.54
C THR A 59 -36.62 9.75 -12.69
N GLY A 60 -36.29 10.70 -11.81
CA GLY A 60 -37.18 11.24 -10.79
C GLY A 60 -37.12 10.45 -9.48
N TRP A 61 -37.55 11.09 -8.38
CA TRP A 61 -37.59 10.47 -7.06
C TRP A 61 -38.45 9.20 -7.08
N GLN A 62 -37.92 8.08 -6.57
CA GLN A 62 -38.55 6.75 -6.63
C GLN A 62 -38.94 6.31 -8.06
N GLY A 63 -38.26 6.81 -9.09
CA GLY A 63 -38.50 6.46 -10.50
C GLY A 63 -37.82 5.17 -10.97
N GLY A 64 -36.94 4.59 -10.14
CA GLY A 64 -36.24 3.33 -10.39
C GLY A 64 -36.04 2.52 -9.10
N ASN A 65 -35.30 1.42 -9.17
CA ASN A 65 -35.07 0.52 -8.04
C ASN A 65 -34.11 1.09 -6.97
N CYS A 66 -33.23 2.00 -7.35
CA CYS A 66 -32.17 2.54 -6.51
C CYS A 66 -32.51 3.95 -6.01
N VAL A 67 -31.78 4.46 -5.02
CA VAL A 67 -31.95 5.81 -4.45
C VAL A 67 -31.78 6.89 -5.54
N GLY A 68 -30.94 6.64 -6.55
CA GLY A 68 -30.97 7.32 -7.84
C GLY A 68 -30.81 6.35 -9.01
N ASN A 69 -31.45 6.62 -10.15
CA ASN A 69 -31.27 5.89 -11.40
C ASN A 69 -31.20 6.84 -12.60
N THR A 70 -30.37 6.53 -13.61
CA THR A 70 -30.35 7.21 -14.93
C THR A 70 -31.02 6.35 -16.00
N LYS A 71 -31.26 6.89 -17.21
CA LYS A 71 -31.87 6.12 -18.30
C LYS A 71 -30.86 5.16 -18.96
N ALA A 72 -31.28 3.92 -19.20
CA ALA A 72 -30.52 2.95 -19.99
C ALA A 72 -30.44 3.33 -21.48
N VAL A 73 -29.34 2.95 -22.15
CA VAL A 73 -29.07 3.26 -23.56
C VAL A 73 -28.50 2.03 -24.29
N GLY A 74 -29.38 1.35 -25.03
CA GLY A 74 -29.06 0.08 -25.70
C GLY A 74 -28.00 0.16 -26.81
N SER A 75 -27.86 1.31 -27.50
CA SER A 75 -26.91 1.49 -28.61
C SER A 75 -25.43 1.37 -28.23
N ILE A 76 -25.12 1.46 -26.92
CA ILE A 76 -23.78 1.28 -26.36
C ILE A 76 -23.73 0.24 -25.22
N GLY A 77 -24.83 -0.49 -24.98
CA GLY A 77 -24.93 -1.45 -23.88
C GLY A 77 -24.92 -0.82 -22.48
N TYR A 78 -25.23 0.47 -22.36
CA TYR A 78 -25.21 1.19 -21.08
C TYR A 78 -26.50 0.91 -20.28
N PRO A 79 -26.41 0.38 -19.05
CA PRO A 79 -27.57 0.04 -18.23
C PRO A 79 -28.23 1.30 -17.63
N SER A 80 -29.34 1.13 -16.92
CA SER A 80 -29.79 2.17 -15.99
C SER A 80 -28.81 2.21 -14.83
N LEU A 81 -27.94 3.23 -14.80
CA LEU A 81 -26.93 3.37 -13.74
C LEU A 81 -27.65 3.41 -12.39
N CYS A 82 -27.28 2.51 -11.47
CA CYS A 82 -27.84 2.44 -10.12
C CYS A 82 -26.94 3.17 -9.13
N LEU A 83 -27.48 4.20 -8.48
CA LEU A 83 -26.81 5.00 -7.46
C LEU A 83 -27.45 4.71 -6.10
N GLN A 84 -26.67 4.26 -5.12
CA GLN A 84 -27.18 3.76 -3.83
C GLN A 84 -26.34 4.24 -2.64
N ASP A 85 -27.01 4.62 -1.57
CA ASP A 85 -26.39 4.90 -0.27
C ASP A 85 -25.85 3.62 0.38
N GLY A 86 -25.00 3.68 1.41
CA GLY A 86 -24.34 4.85 1.98
C GLY A 86 -22.84 4.61 2.21
N PRO A 87 -22.16 5.46 3.00
CA PRO A 87 -20.71 5.36 3.23
C PRO A 87 -20.25 4.16 4.09
N LEU A 88 -21.17 3.30 4.57
CA LEU A 88 -20.91 2.24 5.55
C LEU A 88 -21.71 0.94 5.35
N GLY A 89 -22.34 0.75 4.19
CA GLY A 89 -23.22 -0.39 3.89
C GLY A 89 -24.21 -0.02 2.79
N VAL A 90 -24.90 -0.98 2.20
CA VAL A 90 -25.87 -0.70 1.13
C VAL A 90 -27.26 -0.45 1.73
N ARG A 91 -27.75 0.79 1.61
CA ARG A 91 -29.00 1.27 2.22
C ARG A 91 -30.22 0.56 1.61
N TYR A 92 -31.26 0.35 2.43
CA TYR A 92 -32.54 -0.24 2.02
C TYR A 92 -32.47 -1.67 1.45
N VAL A 93 -31.44 -2.44 1.83
CA VAL A 93 -31.29 -3.87 1.53
C VAL A 93 -30.99 -4.61 2.83
N GLN A 94 -31.62 -5.75 3.08
CA GLN A 94 -31.31 -6.62 4.22
C GLN A 94 -30.34 -7.73 3.80
N GLY A 95 -29.52 -8.23 4.72
CA GLY A 95 -28.51 -9.27 4.41
C GLY A 95 -27.18 -8.72 3.87
N VAL A 96 -27.00 -7.41 3.94
CA VAL A 96 -25.76 -6.65 3.71
C VAL A 96 -25.00 -6.44 5.03
N THR A 97 -23.74 -6.02 4.98
CA THR A 97 -22.97 -5.65 6.17
C THR A 97 -23.22 -4.19 6.57
N ALA A 98 -23.60 -3.97 7.82
CA ALA A 98 -23.57 -2.67 8.47
C ALA A 98 -22.16 -2.44 9.06
N PHE A 99 -21.26 -1.91 8.24
CA PHE A 99 -19.88 -1.61 8.62
C PHE A 99 -19.81 -0.48 9.67
N PRO A 100 -18.71 -0.39 10.45
CA PRO A 100 -18.44 0.77 11.29
C PRO A 100 -18.40 2.07 10.48
N ALA A 101 -18.73 3.19 11.11
CA ALA A 101 -18.79 4.49 10.45
C ALA A 101 -17.40 4.99 9.98
N GLY A 102 -17.39 6.04 9.15
CA GLY A 102 -16.15 6.67 8.68
C GLY A 102 -15.27 7.11 9.86
N VAL A 103 -15.88 7.70 10.89
CA VAL A 103 -15.14 8.18 12.07
C VAL A 103 -14.55 7.04 12.90
N GLN A 104 -15.18 5.86 12.94
CA GLN A 104 -14.60 4.67 13.58
C GLN A 104 -13.42 4.13 12.78
N ALA A 105 -13.54 4.11 11.45
CA ALA A 105 -12.44 3.73 10.56
C ALA A 105 -11.25 4.70 10.71
N ALA A 106 -11.50 6.01 10.86
CA ALA A 106 -10.48 7.00 11.18
C ALA A 106 -9.84 6.75 12.55
N SER A 107 -10.63 6.44 13.60
CA SER A 107 -10.11 6.09 14.94
C SER A 107 -9.14 4.90 14.94
N THR A 108 -9.15 4.04 13.92
CA THR A 108 -8.15 2.97 13.80
C THR A 108 -6.74 3.49 13.47
N TRP A 109 -6.66 4.59 12.72
CA TRP A 109 -5.44 5.08 12.05
C TRP A 109 -4.69 4.00 11.24
N ASP A 110 -5.44 3.05 10.68
CA ASP A 110 -4.92 1.90 9.93
C ASP A 110 -5.39 1.95 8.46
N THR A 111 -4.45 2.24 7.56
CA THR A 111 -4.74 2.36 6.12
C THR A 111 -5.19 1.04 5.49
N ALA A 112 -4.72 -0.11 5.99
CA ALA A 112 -5.10 -1.40 5.46
C ALA A 112 -6.54 -1.76 5.83
N LEU A 113 -6.95 -1.51 7.09
CA LEU A 113 -8.35 -1.69 7.50
C LEU A 113 -9.28 -0.74 6.76
N ILE A 114 -8.91 0.54 6.58
CA ILE A 114 -9.71 1.51 5.82
C ILE A 114 -9.87 1.07 4.36
N ASN A 115 -8.80 0.63 3.70
CA ASN A 115 -8.82 0.10 2.33
C ASN A 115 -9.72 -1.15 2.23
N GLN A 116 -9.58 -2.10 3.15
CA GLN A 116 -10.35 -3.35 3.14
C GLN A 116 -11.84 -3.12 3.40
N ARG A 117 -12.20 -2.15 4.27
CA ARG A 117 -13.59 -1.69 4.47
C ARG A 117 -14.18 -1.13 3.17
N GLY A 118 -13.42 -0.29 2.45
CA GLY A 118 -13.82 0.21 1.13
C GLY A 118 -14.03 -0.93 0.13
N ASN A 119 -13.12 -1.90 0.10
CA ASN A 119 -13.18 -3.03 -0.82
C ASN A 119 -14.38 -3.96 -0.57
N PHE A 120 -14.67 -4.29 0.69
CA PHE A 120 -15.83 -5.11 1.07
C PHE A 120 -17.16 -4.37 0.83
N LEU A 121 -17.24 -3.06 1.13
CA LEU A 121 -18.40 -2.25 0.76
C LEU A 121 -18.63 -2.22 -0.76
N GLY A 122 -17.55 -2.08 -1.54
CA GLY A 122 -17.61 -2.12 -3.00
C GLY A 122 -18.00 -3.49 -3.57
N ALA A 123 -17.62 -4.59 -2.90
CA ALA A 123 -17.99 -5.94 -3.27
C ALA A 123 -19.50 -6.19 -3.08
N GLU A 124 -20.08 -5.79 -1.94
CA GLU A 124 -21.53 -5.90 -1.70
C GLU A 124 -22.34 -5.03 -2.67
N ALA A 125 -21.93 -3.78 -2.88
CA ALA A 125 -22.55 -2.87 -3.84
C ALA A 125 -22.58 -3.50 -5.24
N LYS A 126 -21.44 -4.01 -5.73
CA LYS A 126 -21.35 -4.69 -7.02
C LYS A 126 -22.18 -5.97 -7.10
N ALA A 127 -22.18 -6.80 -6.06
CA ALA A 127 -22.97 -8.04 -6.02
C ALA A 127 -24.49 -7.76 -6.13
N LEU A 128 -24.95 -6.64 -5.57
CA LEU A 128 -26.33 -6.15 -5.67
C LEU A 128 -26.64 -5.40 -6.98
N GLY A 129 -25.67 -5.21 -7.87
CA GLY A 129 -25.80 -4.43 -9.11
C GLY A 129 -25.84 -2.91 -8.92
N VAL A 130 -25.40 -2.40 -7.76
CA VAL A 130 -25.13 -0.97 -7.57
C VAL A 130 -23.94 -0.59 -8.43
N HIS A 131 -24.08 0.50 -9.20
CA HIS A 131 -23.03 1.01 -10.08
C HIS A 131 -22.22 2.11 -9.41
N VAL A 132 -22.87 2.92 -8.57
CA VAL A 132 -22.27 4.05 -7.85
C VAL A 132 -22.67 3.99 -6.38
N GLN A 133 -21.69 3.83 -5.50
CA GLN A 133 -21.91 3.82 -4.05
C GLN A 133 -21.68 5.24 -3.52
N LEU A 134 -22.64 5.77 -2.76
CA LEU A 134 -22.70 7.19 -2.39
C LEU A 134 -21.85 7.53 -1.15
N GLY A 135 -20.54 7.33 -1.30
CA GLY A 135 -19.48 7.71 -0.37
C GLY A 135 -18.10 7.40 -0.98
N PRO A 136 -17.00 7.64 -0.25
CA PRO A 136 -16.91 8.13 1.13
C PRO A 136 -17.13 9.65 1.32
N VAL A 137 -17.12 10.09 2.58
CA VAL A 137 -17.42 11.47 2.98
C VAL A 137 -16.17 12.24 3.42
N ALA A 138 -15.99 13.44 2.84
CA ALA A 138 -15.01 14.45 3.26
C ALA A 138 -15.63 15.83 3.56
N GLY A 139 -16.94 15.99 3.33
CA GLY A 139 -17.74 17.16 3.68
C GLY A 139 -19.05 16.69 4.33
N PRO A 140 -19.34 16.94 5.61
CA PRO A 140 -18.53 17.72 6.56
C PRO A 140 -17.12 17.15 6.78
N LEU A 141 -16.15 18.05 6.91
CA LEU A 141 -14.86 17.76 7.51
C LEU A 141 -15.00 17.68 9.04
N GLY A 142 -15.93 18.47 9.60
CA GLY A 142 -16.35 18.39 11.00
C GLY A 142 -15.86 19.55 11.86
N LYS A 143 -15.81 20.78 11.32
CA LYS A 143 -15.31 21.95 12.08
C LYS A 143 -16.16 22.30 13.31
N ILE A 144 -17.45 21.97 13.28
CA ILE A 144 -18.40 22.18 14.39
C ILE A 144 -18.60 20.82 15.09
N PRO A 145 -18.28 20.67 16.38
CA PRO A 145 -18.33 19.37 17.08
C PRO A 145 -19.74 18.81 17.27
N THR A 146 -20.77 19.65 17.14
CA THR A 146 -22.19 19.27 17.14
C THR A 146 -22.76 18.97 15.75
N GLY A 147 -21.98 19.14 14.67
CA GLY A 147 -22.42 18.95 13.29
C GLY A 147 -22.95 17.54 13.03
N GLY A 148 -24.16 17.44 12.49
CA GLY A 148 -24.96 16.21 12.52
C GLY A 148 -24.35 15.00 11.82
N ARG A 149 -23.62 15.24 10.73
CA ARG A 149 -23.10 14.19 9.83
C ARG A 149 -21.59 13.94 9.93
N ASN A 150 -20.92 14.53 10.91
CA ASN A 150 -19.46 14.41 11.09
C ASN A 150 -18.98 12.95 11.17
N TRP A 151 -19.82 12.05 11.67
CA TRP A 151 -19.55 10.63 11.87
C TRP A 151 -19.52 9.81 10.57
N GLU A 152 -20.20 10.26 9.50
CA GLU A 152 -20.07 9.66 8.17
C GLU A 152 -18.69 9.94 7.55
N GLY A 153 -18.13 11.12 7.86
CA GLY A 153 -16.77 11.52 7.52
C GLY A 153 -15.72 10.88 8.43
N PHE A 154 -14.48 11.32 8.32
CA PHE A 154 -13.34 10.70 9.01
C PHE A 154 -12.81 11.54 10.18
N SER A 155 -12.45 12.81 9.96
CA SER A 155 -11.81 13.66 10.97
C SER A 155 -11.82 15.15 10.58
N PRO A 156 -11.88 16.09 11.55
CA PRO A 156 -11.54 17.51 11.34
C PRO A 156 -10.09 17.76 10.87
N ASP A 157 -9.23 16.74 10.81
CA ASP A 157 -7.91 16.85 10.18
C ASP A 157 -7.95 16.49 8.67
N PRO A 158 -7.52 17.40 7.76
CA PRO A 158 -7.53 17.18 6.32
C PRO A 158 -6.53 16.12 5.84
N TYR A 159 -5.44 15.86 6.57
CA TYR A 159 -4.46 14.85 6.18
C TYR A 159 -4.99 13.46 6.51
N LEU A 160 -5.49 13.24 7.74
CA LEU A 160 -6.12 11.97 8.13
C LEU A 160 -7.33 11.66 7.24
N THR A 161 -8.22 12.62 7.03
CA THR A 161 -9.37 12.49 6.12
C THR A 161 -8.92 12.29 4.67
N GLY A 162 -7.87 12.95 4.19
CA GLY A 162 -7.36 12.78 2.82
C GLY A 162 -6.81 11.38 2.54
N ILE A 163 -6.04 10.82 3.48
CA ILE A 163 -5.57 9.43 3.38
C ILE A 163 -6.74 8.44 3.50
N ALA A 164 -7.67 8.65 4.43
CA ALA A 164 -8.82 7.76 4.61
C ALA A 164 -9.76 7.76 3.39
N MET A 165 -9.96 8.92 2.75
CA MET A 165 -10.63 9.04 1.45
C MET A 165 -9.89 8.25 0.37
N GLN A 166 -8.58 8.45 0.20
CA GLN A 166 -7.76 7.74 -0.79
C GLN A 166 -7.92 6.23 -0.68
N GLU A 167 -7.75 5.67 0.52
CA GLU A 167 -7.80 4.22 0.75
C GLU A 167 -9.21 3.65 0.57
N THR A 168 -10.24 4.34 1.07
CA THR A 168 -11.63 3.88 0.91
C THR A 168 -12.04 3.90 -0.56
N ILE A 169 -11.70 4.96 -1.31
CA ILE A 169 -11.96 5.06 -2.75
C ILE A 169 -11.23 3.98 -3.52
N THR A 170 -9.94 3.76 -3.23
CA THR A 170 -9.13 2.73 -3.90
C THR A 170 -9.76 1.35 -3.72
N GLY A 171 -10.06 0.96 -2.46
CA GLY A 171 -10.71 -0.31 -2.16
C GLY A 171 -12.04 -0.50 -2.89
N MET A 172 -12.94 0.49 -2.83
CA MET A 172 -14.25 0.45 -3.51
C MET A 172 -14.11 0.27 -5.02
N GLN A 173 -13.20 1.01 -5.65
CA GLN A 173 -13.05 1.00 -7.10
C GLN A 173 -12.29 -0.23 -7.63
N ASP A 174 -11.37 -0.80 -6.84
CA ASP A 174 -10.75 -2.11 -7.13
C ASP A 174 -11.78 -3.26 -7.10
N ALA A 175 -12.84 -3.15 -6.28
CA ALA A 175 -13.96 -4.10 -6.34
C ALA A 175 -14.77 -3.94 -7.63
N GLY A 176 -14.84 -2.72 -8.18
CA GLY A 176 -15.49 -2.40 -9.46
C GLY A 176 -16.75 -1.53 -9.34
N VAL A 177 -17.08 -1.00 -8.16
CA VAL A 177 -18.12 0.04 -8.00
C VAL A 177 -17.52 1.43 -8.20
N GLN A 178 -18.28 2.39 -8.71
CA GLN A 178 -17.87 3.80 -8.72
C GLN A 178 -17.99 4.37 -7.31
N ALA A 179 -16.92 4.98 -6.80
CA ALA A 179 -16.97 5.73 -5.54
C ALA A 179 -17.37 7.18 -5.79
N CYS A 180 -18.09 7.78 -4.84
CA CYS A 180 -18.61 9.14 -4.95
C CYS A 180 -18.18 10.00 -3.76
N ALA A 181 -17.21 10.89 -3.96
CA ALA A 181 -16.74 11.80 -2.91
C ALA A 181 -17.81 12.86 -2.59
N LYS A 182 -18.33 12.86 -1.35
CA LYS A 182 -19.41 13.77 -0.91
C LYS A 182 -19.09 14.50 0.41
N HIS A 183 -19.71 15.62 0.75
CA HIS A 183 -20.55 16.50 -0.07
C HIS A 183 -19.74 17.77 -0.38
N PHE A 184 -19.66 18.17 -1.65
CA PHE A 184 -18.74 19.19 -2.17
C PHE A 184 -19.45 20.54 -2.36
N ILE A 185 -19.24 21.55 -1.52
CA ILE A 185 -18.33 21.61 -0.37
C ILE A 185 -18.85 22.60 0.69
N GLY A 186 -18.41 22.45 1.94
CA GLY A 186 -18.73 23.39 3.02
C GLY A 186 -20.05 23.14 3.74
N ASN A 187 -20.65 21.95 3.59
CA ASN A 187 -21.80 21.47 4.38
C ASN A 187 -21.33 21.00 5.77
N GLU A 188 -20.91 21.95 6.62
CA GLU A 188 -20.32 21.69 7.95
C GLU A 188 -21.36 21.65 9.09
N GLN A 189 -22.65 21.83 8.77
CA GLN A 189 -23.81 21.71 9.67
C GLN A 189 -25.05 21.34 8.85
N GLU A 190 -26.03 20.70 9.48
CA GLU A 190 -27.28 20.30 8.83
C GLU A 190 -28.38 21.36 8.90
N LYS A 191 -28.37 22.18 9.97
CA LYS A 191 -29.32 23.29 10.12
C LYS A 191 -29.24 24.24 8.94
N ASN A 192 -30.39 24.47 8.30
CA ASN A 192 -30.57 25.33 7.14
C ASN A 192 -29.74 24.95 5.88
N ARG A 193 -29.22 23.71 5.80
CA ARG A 193 -28.30 23.24 4.73
C ARG A 193 -28.69 23.61 3.29
N GLU A 194 -29.98 23.59 2.94
CA GLU A 194 -30.51 23.92 1.60
C GLU A 194 -30.53 25.42 1.25
N THR A 195 -30.21 26.28 2.23
CA THR A 195 -30.34 27.75 2.10
C THR A 195 -29.14 28.54 2.60
N ILE A 196 -28.41 27.99 3.59
CA ILE A 196 -27.23 28.57 4.23
C ILE A 196 -26.10 28.82 3.22
N ASN A 197 -25.26 29.81 3.53
CA ASN A 197 -24.11 30.19 2.73
C ASN A 197 -22.83 30.10 3.55
N SER A 198 -21.91 29.26 3.06
CA SER A 198 -20.58 29.03 3.63
C SER A 198 -19.57 29.94 2.92
N ASN A 199 -19.29 31.11 3.50
CA ASN A 199 -18.33 32.08 2.98
C ASN A 199 -16.90 31.69 3.37
N ILE A 200 -16.36 30.65 2.72
CA ILE A 200 -15.06 30.05 3.05
C ILE A 200 -13.91 30.90 2.46
N PRO A 201 -12.98 31.43 3.27
CA PRO A 201 -11.79 32.14 2.80
C PRO A 201 -10.91 31.25 1.90
N ASP A 202 -10.38 31.84 0.82
CA ASP A 202 -9.67 31.10 -0.23
C ASP A 202 -8.52 30.21 0.28
N ARG A 203 -7.70 30.69 1.21
CA ARG A 203 -6.64 29.86 1.83
C ARG A 203 -7.18 28.72 2.71
N ALA A 204 -8.30 28.94 3.42
CA ALA A 204 -8.94 27.90 4.22
C ALA A 204 -9.62 26.84 3.36
N MET A 205 -10.12 27.21 2.18
CA MET A 205 -10.58 26.25 1.17
C MET A 205 -9.44 25.29 0.81
N HIS A 206 -8.29 25.79 0.32
CA HIS A 206 -7.22 24.93 -0.21
C HIS A 206 -6.45 24.13 0.86
N GLU A 207 -6.14 24.71 2.03
CA GLU A 207 -5.36 24.04 3.08
C GLU A 207 -6.18 23.14 4.02
N LEU A 208 -7.52 23.22 3.98
CA LEU A 208 -8.40 22.51 4.91
C LEU A 208 -9.49 21.71 4.17
N TYR A 209 -10.53 22.37 3.66
CA TYR A 209 -11.73 21.66 3.15
C TYR A 209 -11.51 20.95 1.81
N LEU A 210 -10.81 21.59 0.86
CA LEU A 210 -10.52 21.03 -0.47
C LEU A 210 -9.44 19.94 -0.43
N TRP A 211 -8.59 19.95 0.59
CA TRP A 211 -7.45 19.04 0.71
C TRP A 211 -7.82 17.54 0.57
N PRO A 212 -8.79 16.99 1.33
CA PRO A 212 -9.17 15.58 1.19
C PRO A 212 -9.85 15.28 -0.16
N PHE A 213 -10.56 16.24 -0.74
CA PHE A 213 -11.12 16.10 -2.09
C PHE A 213 -10.02 16.07 -3.17
N ALA A 214 -8.93 16.83 -3.02
CA ALA A 214 -7.76 16.74 -3.90
C ALA A 214 -7.10 15.35 -3.82
N ASP A 215 -7.00 14.77 -2.63
CA ASP A 215 -6.45 13.42 -2.44
C ASP A 215 -7.43 12.35 -2.98
N ALA A 216 -8.75 12.57 -2.93
CA ALA A 216 -9.76 11.76 -3.62
C ALA A 216 -9.66 11.82 -5.16
N VAL A 217 -9.41 13.00 -5.75
CA VAL A 217 -9.14 13.11 -7.21
C VAL A 217 -7.82 12.40 -7.57
N LYS A 218 -6.80 12.49 -6.71
CA LYS A 218 -5.53 11.76 -6.86
C LYS A 218 -5.71 10.23 -6.75
N ALA A 219 -6.73 9.77 -6.06
CA ALA A 219 -7.16 8.36 -6.00
C ALA A 219 -8.04 7.92 -7.20
N ASN A 220 -8.16 8.76 -8.25
CA ASN A 220 -9.01 8.51 -9.42
C ASN A 220 -10.49 8.26 -9.09
N VAL A 221 -11.07 8.96 -8.10
CA VAL A 221 -12.49 8.81 -7.77
C VAL A 221 -13.39 9.06 -9.00
N ALA A 222 -14.36 8.18 -9.19
CA ALA A 222 -15.24 8.15 -10.36
C ALA A 222 -16.21 9.34 -10.41
N SER A 223 -16.80 9.70 -9.26
CA SER A 223 -17.74 10.81 -9.17
C SER A 223 -17.55 11.68 -7.93
N PHE A 224 -18.12 12.89 -8.01
CA PHE A 224 -18.29 13.83 -6.91
C PHE A 224 -19.79 14.13 -6.73
N MET A 225 -20.19 14.46 -5.51
CA MET A 225 -21.54 14.95 -5.20
C MET A 225 -21.45 16.39 -4.70
N CYS A 226 -22.06 17.34 -5.42
CA CYS A 226 -22.14 18.73 -4.97
C CYS A 226 -23.24 18.90 -3.91
N SER A 227 -22.97 19.72 -2.89
CA SER A 227 -23.79 19.82 -1.67
C SER A 227 -24.99 20.77 -1.78
N TYR A 228 -25.88 20.66 -0.80
CA TYR A 228 -27.05 21.54 -0.62
C TYR A 228 -26.73 23.03 -0.39
N ASN A 229 -25.63 23.33 0.32
CA ASN A 229 -25.32 24.67 0.77
C ASN A 229 -24.85 25.59 -0.38
N LYS A 230 -24.97 26.91 -0.16
CA LYS A 230 -24.23 27.90 -0.95
C LYS A 230 -22.80 27.97 -0.45
N VAL A 231 -21.90 28.31 -1.36
CA VAL A 231 -20.50 28.64 -1.08
C VAL A 231 -20.24 30.02 -1.66
N ASN A 232 -19.78 30.97 -0.85
CA ASN A 232 -19.48 32.34 -1.28
C ASN A 232 -20.58 32.98 -2.14
N GLY A 233 -21.86 32.76 -1.78
CA GLY A 233 -23.03 33.37 -2.41
C GLY A 233 -23.73 32.56 -3.52
N SER A 234 -23.26 31.36 -3.89
CA SER A 234 -23.91 30.51 -4.91
C SER A 234 -23.99 29.05 -4.48
N TRP A 235 -25.14 28.40 -4.71
CA TRP A 235 -25.40 26.98 -4.41
C TRP A 235 -24.31 26.09 -5.00
N ALA A 236 -23.81 25.11 -4.26
CA ALA A 236 -22.59 24.38 -4.65
C ALA A 236 -22.73 23.67 -6.01
N CYS A 237 -23.91 23.12 -6.32
CA CYS A 237 -24.24 22.53 -7.62
C CYS A 237 -24.37 23.52 -8.80
N GLU A 238 -24.31 24.83 -8.53
CA GLU A 238 -24.36 25.90 -9.54
C GLU A 238 -23.15 26.84 -9.45
N ASN A 239 -22.16 26.52 -8.62
CA ASN A 239 -21.03 27.38 -8.33
C ASN A 239 -19.85 27.05 -9.26
N SER A 240 -19.71 27.83 -10.34
CA SER A 240 -18.67 27.65 -11.35
C SER A 240 -17.24 27.83 -10.81
N LYS A 241 -17.02 28.59 -9.73
CA LYS A 241 -15.69 28.71 -9.11
C LYS A 241 -15.26 27.37 -8.51
N ILE A 242 -16.13 26.67 -7.79
CA ILE A 242 -15.75 25.40 -7.16
C ILE A 242 -15.82 24.21 -8.12
N LEU A 243 -16.82 24.16 -9.02
CA LEU A 243 -17.03 23.00 -9.91
C LEU A 243 -16.09 23.02 -11.13
N ASN A 244 -16.09 24.11 -11.90
CA ASN A 244 -15.14 24.25 -13.00
C ASN A 244 -13.76 24.64 -12.45
N GLY A 245 -13.65 25.79 -11.76
CA GLY A 245 -12.36 26.36 -11.35
C GLY A 245 -11.51 25.46 -10.42
N LEU A 246 -12.04 25.07 -9.27
CA LEU A 246 -11.27 24.24 -8.31
C LEU A 246 -11.25 22.76 -8.73
N LEU A 247 -12.41 22.12 -8.88
CA LEU A 247 -12.48 20.68 -9.08
C LEU A 247 -11.99 20.24 -10.46
N LYS A 248 -12.54 20.80 -11.55
CA LYS A 248 -12.22 20.35 -12.92
C LYS A 248 -10.94 20.98 -13.47
N ASP A 249 -10.67 22.26 -13.22
CA ASP A 249 -9.54 22.97 -13.80
C ASP A 249 -8.28 22.91 -12.93
N GLU A 250 -8.35 23.21 -11.62
CA GLU A 250 -7.17 23.14 -10.73
C GLU A 250 -6.79 21.70 -10.41
N LEU A 251 -7.69 20.94 -9.79
CA LEU A 251 -7.45 19.54 -9.39
C LEU A 251 -7.48 18.57 -10.57
N ASN A 252 -7.82 19.04 -11.78
CA ASN A 252 -7.86 18.24 -13.01
C ASN A 252 -8.76 17.00 -12.87
N PHE A 253 -9.93 17.13 -12.24
CA PHE A 253 -10.90 16.05 -12.08
C PHE A 253 -11.45 15.57 -13.43
N GLN A 254 -11.28 14.29 -13.71
CA GLN A 254 -11.69 13.63 -14.96
C GLN A 254 -13.07 12.94 -14.86
N GLY A 255 -13.57 12.69 -13.64
CA GLY A 255 -14.89 12.12 -13.42
C GLY A 255 -16.03 13.12 -13.60
N TYR A 256 -17.20 12.77 -13.07
CA TYR A 256 -18.43 13.57 -13.19
C TYR A 256 -18.97 14.04 -11.82
N VAL A 257 -19.70 15.16 -11.83
CA VAL A 257 -20.35 15.75 -10.65
C VAL A 257 -21.86 15.49 -10.71
N MET A 258 -22.40 14.77 -9.73
CA MET A 258 -23.84 14.67 -9.48
C MET A 258 -24.29 15.72 -8.45
N SER A 259 -25.58 16.08 -8.44
CA SER A 259 -26.17 16.76 -7.29
C SER A 259 -26.40 15.81 -6.11
N ASP A 260 -26.37 16.35 -4.89
CA ASP A 260 -27.15 15.80 -3.77
C ASP A 260 -28.66 15.84 -4.11
N TRP A 261 -29.50 15.13 -3.35
CA TRP A 261 -30.89 14.85 -3.75
C TRP A 261 -31.72 16.12 -3.74
N ASN A 262 -32.09 16.60 -4.94
CA ASN A 262 -32.79 17.87 -5.17
C ASN A 262 -31.94 19.13 -4.85
N ALA A 263 -30.60 19.03 -4.83
CA ALA A 263 -29.69 20.20 -4.70
C ALA A 263 -29.46 20.98 -6.00
N GLN A 264 -30.25 20.74 -7.05
CA GLN A 264 -30.23 21.50 -8.30
C GLN A 264 -31.29 22.60 -8.26
N HIS A 265 -30.93 23.84 -8.61
CA HIS A 265 -31.84 25.00 -8.53
C HIS A 265 -32.27 25.56 -9.90
N THR A 266 -31.46 25.42 -10.94
CA THR A 266 -31.78 25.88 -12.31
C THR A 266 -31.33 24.89 -13.39
N THR A 267 -31.96 24.94 -14.57
CA THR A 267 -31.56 24.18 -15.77
C THR A 267 -30.18 24.59 -16.29
N THR A 268 -29.99 25.90 -16.51
CA THR A 268 -28.87 26.47 -17.27
C THR A 268 -27.67 26.84 -16.39
N GLY A 269 -27.92 27.28 -15.14
CA GLY A 269 -26.90 27.60 -14.16
C GLY A 269 -26.07 26.37 -13.82
N SER A 270 -26.67 25.35 -13.20
CA SER A 270 -26.01 24.06 -12.91
C SER A 270 -25.25 23.45 -14.11
N ALA A 271 -25.88 23.43 -15.30
CA ALA A 271 -25.28 22.87 -16.52
C ALA A 271 -24.00 23.60 -16.95
N ASN A 272 -24.03 24.93 -17.02
CA ASN A 272 -22.89 25.74 -17.44
C ASN A 272 -21.85 25.92 -16.32
N ALA A 273 -22.27 25.86 -15.06
CA ALA A 273 -21.39 25.91 -13.88
C ALA A 273 -20.52 24.67 -13.72
N GLY A 274 -20.88 23.55 -14.35
CA GLY A 274 -20.04 22.35 -14.40
C GLY A 274 -20.64 21.09 -13.79
N MET A 275 -21.90 21.10 -13.34
CA MET A 275 -22.58 19.87 -12.95
C MET A 275 -22.71 18.91 -14.15
N ASP A 276 -22.68 17.60 -13.92
CA ASP A 276 -22.76 16.57 -14.98
C ASP A 276 -23.98 15.65 -14.88
N MET A 277 -24.57 15.48 -13.68
CA MET A 277 -25.72 14.62 -13.45
C MET A 277 -26.69 15.26 -12.44
N THR A 278 -28.00 15.25 -12.71
CA THR A 278 -29.02 15.64 -11.71
C THR A 278 -29.62 14.43 -11.02
N MET A 279 -29.66 14.46 -9.69
CA MET A 279 -30.23 13.41 -8.84
C MET A 279 -31.23 13.98 -7.81
N PRO A 280 -32.38 13.31 -7.59
CA PRO A 280 -32.85 12.11 -8.30
C PRO A 280 -33.40 12.43 -9.72
N GLY A 281 -33.26 13.67 -10.19
CA GLY A 281 -33.78 14.16 -11.48
C GLY A 281 -35.15 14.84 -11.39
N SER A 282 -35.77 14.80 -10.21
CA SER A 282 -36.91 15.63 -9.83
C SER A 282 -36.76 16.10 -8.38
N ASP A 283 -37.62 17.01 -7.93
CA ASP A 283 -37.87 17.16 -6.49
C ASP A 283 -38.60 15.92 -5.91
N PHE A 284 -38.70 15.85 -4.59
CA PHE A 284 -39.34 14.72 -3.90
C PHE A 284 -40.85 14.59 -4.21
N ASN A 285 -41.54 15.67 -4.59
CA ASN A 285 -42.94 15.63 -5.01
C ASN A 285 -43.13 15.37 -6.51
N LYS A 286 -42.03 15.27 -7.28
CA LYS A 286 -42.00 15.03 -8.74
C LYS A 286 -42.65 16.16 -9.57
N GLY A 287 -42.77 17.36 -9.00
CA GLY A 287 -43.34 18.55 -9.63
C GLY A 287 -42.31 19.46 -10.32
N ASN A 288 -41.04 19.41 -9.90
CA ASN A 288 -39.94 20.15 -10.53
C ASN A 288 -38.96 19.19 -11.21
N VAL A 289 -38.68 19.41 -12.51
CA VAL A 289 -37.75 18.60 -13.32
C VAL A 289 -36.88 19.55 -14.14
N LEU A 290 -35.65 19.79 -13.67
CA LEU A 290 -34.81 20.89 -14.17
C LEU A 290 -33.93 20.52 -15.37
N TRP A 291 -33.61 19.24 -15.60
CA TRP A 291 -33.04 18.76 -16.86
C TRP A 291 -34.07 17.91 -17.65
N GLY A 292 -33.68 16.81 -18.28
CA GLY A 292 -34.58 16.08 -19.20
C GLY A 292 -35.09 17.01 -20.32
N PRO A 293 -36.41 17.14 -20.52
CA PRO A 293 -36.99 18.07 -21.51
C PRO A 293 -36.54 19.52 -21.36
N ALA A 294 -36.31 20.00 -20.13
CA ALA A 294 -35.86 21.38 -19.90
C ALA A 294 -34.43 21.61 -20.42
N LEU A 295 -33.53 20.63 -20.23
CA LEU A 295 -32.18 20.67 -20.79
C LEU A 295 -32.20 20.56 -22.32
N GLN A 296 -33.12 19.77 -22.89
CA GLN A 296 -33.30 19.69 -24.35
C GLN A 296 -33.65 21.06 -24.94
N SER A 297 -34.63 21.76 -24.35
CA SER A 297 -35.02 23.11 -24.75
C SER A 297 -33.91 24.14 -24.55
N ALA A 298 -33.14 24.03 -23.47
CA ALA A 298 -31.98 24.91 -23.21
C ALA A 298 -30.87 24.76 -24.27
N ILE A 299 -30.64 23.54 -24.76
CA ILE A 299 -29.67 23.28 -25.84
C ILE A 299 -30.22 23.76 -27.19
N GLN A 300 -31.49 23.48 -27.50
CA GLN A 300 -32.14 23.95 -28.73
C GLN A 300 -32.21 25.48 -28.85
N SER A 301 -32.23 26.19 -27.71
CA SER A 301 -32.17 27.66 -27.63
C SER A 301 -30.77 28.22 -27.38
N ASN A 302 -29.71 27.41 -27.50
CA ASN A 302 -28.30 27.78 -27.29
C ASN A 302 -27.96 28.36 -25.91
N GLN A 303 -28.80 28.17 -24.89
CA GLN A 303 -28.53 28.56 -23.50
C GLN A 303 -27.56 27.61 -22.79
N VAL A 304 -27.45 26.37 -23.27
CA VAL A 304 -26.40 25.40 -22.93
C VAL A 304 -25.78 24.90 -24.24
N PRO A 305 -24.47 25.01 -24.47
CA PRO A 305 -23.87 24.57 -25.73
C PRO A 305 -23.83 23.03 -25.81
N GLN A 306 -24.00 22.47 -27.01
CA GLN A 306 -23.95 21.02 -27.23
C GLN A 306 -22.68 20.35 -26.65
N SER A 307 -21.54 21.04 -26.75
CA SER A 307 -20.25 20.59 -26.21
C SER A 307 -20.26 20.40 -24.69
N ARG A 308 -21.15 21.11 -23.96
CA ARG A 308 -21.33 20.91 -22.51
C ARG A 308 -22.02 19.57 -22.24
N LEU A 309 -23.15 19.28 -22.88
CA LEU A 309 -23.83 17.98 -22.77
C LEU A 309 -22.91 16.82 -23.18
N ASP A 310 -22.16 17.00 -24.26
CA ASP A 310 -21.20 16.00 -24.74
C ASP A 310 -20.10 15.71 -23.70
N ASP A 311 -19.66 16.71 -22.94
CA ASP A 311 -18.69 16.54 -21.85
C ASP A 311 -19.29 15.91 -20.59
N MET A 312 -20.52 16.27 -20.20
CA MET A 312 -21.26 15.60 -19.12
C MET A 312 -21.30 14.08 -19.34
N VAL A 313 -21.72 13.67 -20.54
CA VAL A 313 -21.85 12.26 -20.92
C VAL A 313 -20.49 11.59 -21.07
N ARG A 314 -19.47 12.28 -21.62
CA ARG A 314 -18.10 11.78 -21.68
C ARG A 314 -17.58 11.40 -20.28
N ARG A 315 -17.80 12.26 -19.29
CA ARG A 315 -17.33 12.05 -17.90
C ARG A 315 -18.03 10.88 -17.22
N ILE A 316 -19.35 10.75 -17.40
CA ILE A 316 -20.14 9.63 -16.85
C ILE A 316 -19.71 8.30 -17.49
N LEU A 317 -19.58 8.27 -18.83
CA LEU A 317 -19.14 7.06 -19.54
C LEU A 317 -17.68 6.73 -19.22
N ALA A 318 -16.79 7.72 -19.06
CA ALA A 318 -15.41 7.49 -18.65
C ALA A 318 -15.35 6.87 -17.26
N ALA A 319 -16.13 7.37 -16.29
CA ALA A 319 -16.20 6.79 -14.95
C ALA A 319 -16.71 5.33 -14.98
N TRP A 320 -17.77 5.04 -15.75
CA TRP A 320 -18.29 3.69 -16.00
C TRP A 320 -17.22 2.76 -16.62
N TYR A 321 -16.43 3.26 -17.57
CA TYR A 321 -15.33 2.52 -18.21
C TYR A 321 -14.07 2.36 -17.35
N LEU A 322 -13.80 3.28 -16.42
CA LEU A 322 -12.63 3.31 -15.54
C LEU A 322 -12.64 2.11 -14.58
N VAL A 323 -13.74 1.94 -13.85
CA VAL A 323 -14.03 0.76 -13.04
C VAL A 323 -14.57 -0.41 -13.88
N GLY A 324 -14.63 -0.26 -15.20
CA GLY A 324 -14.93 -1.30 -16.19
C GLY A 324 -16.26 -2.02 -15.97
N GLN A 325 -17.31 -1.25 -15.74
CA GLN A 325 -18.69 -1.74 -15.66
C GLN A 325 -19.27 -2.07 -17.05
N ASP A 326 -18.46 -1.93 -18.11
CA ASP A 326 -18.77 -2.32 -19.49
C ASP A 326 -18.68 -3.84 -19.76
N LYS A 327 -18.32 -4.65 -18.74
CA LYS A 327 -18.05 -6.08 -18.90
C LYS A 327 -18.69 -6.91 -17.80
N GLY A 328 -19.82 -7.57 -18.12
CA GLY A 328 -20.46 -8.57 -17.25
C GLY A 328 -20.90 -8.05 -15.88
N TYR A 329 -21.21 -6.76 -15.76
CA TYR A 329 -21.60 -6.17 -14.49
C TYR A 329 -23.02 -6.60 -14.07
N PRO A 330 -23.28 -6.93 -12.79
CA PRO A 330 -24.60 -7.37 -12.35
C PRO A 330 -25.69 -6.30 -12.53
N THR A 331 -26.89 -6.75 -12.89
CA THR A 331 -28.10 -5.92 -12.89
C THR A 331 -28.62 -5.74 -11.46
N ALA A 332 -29.15 -4.55 -11.13
CA ALA A 332 -29.65 -4.26 -9.78
C ALA A 332 -30.75 -5.27 -9.33
N THR A 333 -30.46 -6.05 -8.29
CA THR A 333 -31.31 -7.19 -7.87
C THR A 333 -32.41 -6.83 -6.86
N PHE A 334 -32.30 -5.67 -6.23
CA PHE A 334 -33.13 -5.21 -5.11
C PHE A 334 -34.07 -4.05 -5.53
N ASN A 335 -34.90 -3.56 -4.60
CA ASN A 335 -35.65 -2.32 -4.77
C ASN A 335 -35.74 -1.56 -3.43
N SER A 336 -35.23 -0.33 -3.40
CA SER A 336 -35.12 0.52 -2.19
C SER A 336 -36.48 0.81 -1.52
N TRP A 337 -37.55 0.81 -2.30
CA TRP A 337 -38.91 1.14 -1.86
C TRP A 337 -39.69 -0.12 -1.43
N LYS A 338 -39.09 -1.30 -1.60
CA LYS A 338 -39.58 -2.60 -1.14
C LYS A 338 -38.40 -3.42 -0.61
N ILE A 339 -37.87 -2.98 0.54
CA ILE A 339 -36.74 -3.60 1.24
C ILE A 339 -36.94 -5.13 1.32
N GLY A 340 -35.90 -5.86 0.90
CA GLY A 340 -35.88 -7.31 0.87
C GLY A 340 -34.49 -7.86 1.20
N THR A 341 -34.42 -9.17 1.42
CA THR A 341 -33.20 -9.85 1.87
C THR A 341 -32.39 -10.38 0.68
N HIS A 342 -31.10 -10.04 0.65
CA HIS A 342 -30.11 -10.52 -0.29
C HIS A 342 -28.84 -10.88 0.50
N ASP A 343 -28.34 -12.11 0.40
CA ASP A 343 -27.09 -12.49 1.08
C ASP A 343 -25.88 -12.09 0.23
N VAL A 344 -25.15 -11.08 0.69
CA VAL A 344 -23.89 -10.60 0.08
C VAL A 344 -22.78 -10.39 1.12
N GLN A 345 -23.03 -10.73 2.39
CA GLN A 345 -22.11 -10.45 3.52
C GLN A 345 -20.78 -11.20 3.46
N GLY A 346 -20.75 -12.39 2.84
CA GLY A 346 -19.55 -13.24 2.77
C GLY A 346 -18.85 -13.39 4.12
N ASN A 347 -17.59 -12.94 4.20
CA ASN A 347 -16.80 -12.87 5.43
C ASN A 347 -16.61 -11.44 5.97
N HIS A 348 -17.31 -10.43 5.43
CA HIS A 348 -17.01 -9.01 5.63
C HIS A 348 -17.11 -8.53 7.10
N LYS A 349 -17.90 -9.24 7.92
CA LYS A 349 -17.95 -9.07 9.38
C LYS A 349 -16.59 -9.13 10.08
N THR A 350 -15.60 -9.81 9.49
CA THR A 350 -14.21 -9.85 9.99
C THR A 350 -13.59 -8.45 10.07
N VAL A 351 -13.77 -7.62 9.04
CA VAL A 351 -13.30 -6.23 8.98
C VAL A 351 -14.19 -5.33 9.83
N ALA A 352 -15.51 -5.58 9.87
CA ALA A 352 -16.40 -4.85 10.77
C ALA A 352 -15.96 -5.00 12.23
N ARG A 353 -15.65 -6.22 12.69
CA ARG A 353 -15.11 -6.49 14.03
C ARG A 353 -13.72 -5.90 14.22
N ALA A 354 -12.83 -6.03 13.25
CA ALA A 354 -11.47 -5.48 13.35
C ALA A 354 -11.48 -3.96 13.54
N ILE A 355 -12.30 -3.22 12.78
CA ILE A 355 -12.43 -1.77 12.90
C ILE A 355 -13.23 -1.36 14.15
N ALA A 356 -14.27 -2.11 14.53
CA ALA A 356 -14.98 -1.91 15.80
C ALA A 356 -14.00 -1.99 16.98
N ARG A 357 -13.15 -3.02 17.01
CA ARG A 357 -12.13 -3.29 18.03
C ARG A 357 -10.97 -2.29 18.00
N ASP A 358 -10.31 -2.14 16.87
CA ASP A 358 -9.05 -1.39 16.75
C ASP A 358 -9.27 0.12 16.59
N GLY A 359 -10.53 0.56 16.47
CA GLY A 359 -10.97 1.95 16.59
C GLY A 359 -11.37 2.37 18.01
N ILE A 360 -11.44 1.45 18.98
CA ILE A 360 -11.68 1.79 20.40
C ILE A 360 -10.48 2.56 20.95
N VAL A 361 -10.78 3.68 21.61
CA VAL A 361 -9.77 4.53 22.28
C VAL A 361 -9.94 4.42 23.80
N LEU A 362 -8.88 4.01 24.49
CA LEU A 362 -8.86 3.93 25.96
C LEU A 362 -8.44 5.29 26.53
N LEU A 363 -9.40 6.05 27.06
CA LEU A 363 -9.17 7.43 27.54
C LEU A 363 -8.73 7.50 29.00
N LYS A 364 -9.14 6.53 29.83
CA LYS A 364 -8.72 6.41 31.25
C LYS A 364 -8.58 4.94 31.61
N ASN A 365 -7.56 4.58 32.38
CA ASN A 365 -7.37 3.25 32.96
C ASN A 365 -6.51 3.31 34.24
N THR A 366 -7.10 3.79 35.33
CA THR A 366 -6.49 3.83 36.68
C THR A 366 -6.17 2.41 37.15
N ASP A 367 -5.01 2.23 37.79
CA ASP A 367 -4.53 0.98 38.41
C ASP A 367 -4.56 -0.28 37.51
N ASN A 368 -4.62 -0.11 36.19
CA ASN A 368 -4.83 -1.18 35.21
C ASN A 368 -6.13 -1.97 35.46
N ALA A 369 -7.21 -1.25 35.77
CA ALA A 369 -8.56 -1.80 35.93
C ALA A 369 -9.05 -2.58 34.69
N LEU A 370 -8.58 -2.20 33.50
CA LEU A 370 -8.65 -2.98 32.27
C LEU A 370 -7.26 -3.50 31.86
N PRO A 371 -7.17 -4.69 31.24
CA PRO A 371 -8.28 -5.60 30.92
C PRO A 371 -8.81 -6.37 32.14
N LEU A 372 -10.09 -6.77 32.08
CA LEU A 372 -10.78 -7.58 33.08
C LEU A 372 -10.18 -8.98 33.18
N LYS A 373 -9.95 -9.45 34.41
CA LYS A 373 -9.26 -10.72 34.70
C LYS A 373 -10.18 -11.69 35.45
N LYS A 374 -11.24 -12.16 34.77
CA LYS A 374 -12.29 -13.04 35.31
C LYS A 374 -12.87 -12.52 36.65
N PRO A 375 -13.45 -11.30 36.69
CA PRO A 375 -14.02 -10.73 37.92
C PRO A 375 -15.14 -11.61 38.49
N LYS A 376 -15.38 -11.54 39.80
CA LYS A 376 -16.41 -12.38 40.45
C LYS A 376 -17.82 -11.99 40.02
N SER A 377 -18.07 -10.70 39.87
CA SER A 377 -19.35 -10.16 39.44
C SER A 377 -19.18 -8.85 38.67
N VAL A 378 -20.04 -8.63 37.67
CA VAL A 378 -20.12 -7.38 36.91
C VAL A 378 -21.57 -6.90 36.85
N ALA A 379 -21.78 -5.59 37.03
CA ALA A 379 -23.04 -4.93 36.76
C ALA A 379 -22.96 -4.23 35.39
N ILE A 380 -23.95 -4.45 34.53
CA ILE A 380 -24.03 -3.87 33.18
C ILE A 380 -25.23 -2.91 33.13
N ILE A 381 -24.98 -1.63 32.91
CA ILE A 381 -25.92 -0.55 33.25
C ILE A 381 -26.06 0.44 32.09
N GLY A 382 -27.29 0.89 31.83
CA GLY A 382 -27.64 1.81 30.73
C GLY A 382 -28.38 1.10 29.60
N SER A 383 -29.17 1.85 28.82
CA SER A 383 -29.91 1.32 27.67
C SER A 383 -28.98 0.92 26.50
N ASP A 384 -27.87 1.64 26.33
CA ASP A 384 -26.82 1.36 25.33
C ASP A 384 -26.12 -0.01 25.50
N ALA A 385 -26.38 -0.73 26.59
CA ALA A 385 -25.92 -2.10 26.76
C ALA A 385 -26.69 -3.14 25.91
N ILE A 386 -27.87 -2.83 25.36
CA ILE A 386 -28.75 -3.79 24.67
C ILE A 386 -29.14 -3.37 23.26
N VAL A 387 -29.56 -4.33 22.42
CA VAL A 387 -30.25 -4.01 21.15
C VAL A 387 -31.55 -3.27 21.45
N ASN A 388 -31.95 -2.34 20.58
CA ASN A 388 -33.25 -1.66 20.60
C ASN A 388 -34.39 -2.66 20.91
N PRO A 389 -35.17 -2.48 21.99
CA PRO A 389 -36.27 -3.38 22.35
C PRO A 389 -37.38 -3.51 21.29
N LYS A 390 -37.47 -2.56 20.35
CA LYS A 390 -38.40 -2.58 19.21
C LYS A 390 -37.83 -3.32 17.99
N GLY A 391 -36.54 -3.70 18.04
CA GLY A 391 -35.76 -4.34 16.97
C GLY A 391 -34.70 -3.41 16.38
N MET A 392 -33.50 -3.94 16.07
CA MET A 392 -32.33 -3.15 15.60
C MET A 392 -32.57 -2.22 14.40
N ASN A 393 -33.55 -2.51 13.54
CA ASN A 393 -33.90 -1.72 12.37
C ASN A 393 -35.24 -0.97 12.50
N SER A 394 -35.91 -1.00 13.67
CA SER A 394 -37.29 -0.51 13.84
C SER A 394 -37.48 0.98 13.58
N CYS A 395 -36.39 1.75 13.69
CA CYS A 395 -36.36 3.17 13.38
C CYS A 395 -35.89 3.36 11.93
N VAL A 396 -36.76 4.00 11.13
CA VAL A 396 -36.47 4.38 9.74
C VAL A 396 -35.21 5.23 9.69
N ASP A 397 -34.29 4.92 8.76
CA ASP A 397 -33.00 5.60 8.61
C ASP A 397 -32.20 5.71 9.92
N ARG A 398 -32.40 4.76 10.84
CA ARG A 398 -31.84 4.72 12.20
C ARG A 398 -32.15 5.97 13.05
N GLY A 399 -33.25 6.68 12.77
CA GLY A 399 -33.68 7.91 13.47
C GLY A 399 -34.18 7.74 14.92
N CYS A 400 -33.44 7.02 15.77
CA CYS A 400 -33.65 6.93 17.21
C CYS A 400 -32.39 6.43 17.92
N ASN A 401 -32.15 6.91 19.13
CA ASN A 401 -31.08 6.44 20.02
C ASN A 401 -31.62 5.40 21.05
N ASP A 402 -32.58 4.56 20.63
CA ASP A 402 -33.19 3.53 21.48
C ASP A 402 -32.25 2.30 21.58
N GLY A 403 -31.43 2.20 22.64
CA GLY A 403 -30.52 1.08 22.85
C GLY A 403 -29.10 1.35 22.36
N THR A 404 -28.36 0.30 21.95
CA THR A 404 -26.93 0.42 21.65
C THR A 404 -26.64 1.19 20.35
N LEU A 405 -25.83 2.25 20.45
CA LEU A 405 -25.59 3.17 19.33
C LEU A 405 -24.48 2.66 18.41
N ALA A 406 -24.86 1.86 17.42
CA ALA A 406 -23.94 1.30 16.43
C ALA A 406 -23.82 2.11 15.13
N MET A 407 -24.69 3.11 14.91
CA MET A 407 -24.80 3.94 13.70
C MET A 407 -25.62 5.20 14.02
N GLY A 408 -25.26 6.37 13.48
CA GLY A 408 -26.13 7.57 13.54
C GLY A 408 -27.23 7.55 12.46
N TRP A 409 -28.02 8.61 12.32
CA TRP A 409 -29.21 8.61 11.44
C TRP A 409 -29.07 9.32 10.09
N GLY A 410 -29.93 8.96 9.12
CA GLY A 410 -30.09 9.64 7.82
C GLY A 410 -29.67 8.80 6.60
N SER A 411 -29.21 9.46 5.53
CA SER A 411 -28.72 8.77 4.32
C SER A 411 -27.43 7.98 4.51
N GLY A 412 -26.65 8.30 5.55
CA GLY A 412 -25.44 7.58 5.93
C GLY A 412 -25.64 6.16 6.46
N THR A 413 -26.80 5.52 6.25
CA THR A 413 -27.22 4.32 7.00
C THR A 413 -27.39 3.05 6.15
N ALA A 414 -27.42 1.90 6.82
CA ALA A 414 -27.74 0.59 6.27
C ALA A 414 -28.63 -0.20 7.24
N GLU A 415 -29.28 -1.26 6.76
CA GLU A 415 -30.02 -2.21 7.61
C GLU A 415 -29.03 -3.16 8.30
N PHE A 416 -29.14 -3.32 9.62
CA PHE A 416 -28.37 -4.33 10.34
C PHE A 416 -28.84 -5.75 9.96
N PRO A 417 -27.94 -6.66 9.53
CA PRO A 417 -28.28 -8.08 9.36
C PRO A 417 -28.44 -8.78 10.72
N TYR A 418 -27.63 -8.33 11.68
CA TYR A 418 -27.69 -8.57 13.12
C TYR A 418 -26.99 -7.39 13.80
N LEU A 419 -27.12 -7.28 15.12
CA LEU A 419 -26.35 -6.34 15.93
C LEU A 419 -25.96 -7.01 17.25
N VAL A 420 -24.66 -7.20 17.47
CA VAL A 420 -24.16 -7.77 18.72
C VAL A 420 -24.10 -6.68 19.77
N ALA A 421 -25.04 -6.67 20.71
CA ALA A 421 -25.03 -5.69 21.80
C ALA A 421 -23.99 -6.01 22.89
N PRO A 422 -23.48 -4.98 23.61
CA PRO A 422 -22.48 -5.17 24.66
C PRO A 422 -22.86 -6.19 25.74
N LEU A 423 -24.11 -6.15 26.24
CA LEU A 423 -24.56 -7.06 27.29
C LEU A 423 -24.49 -8.53 26.87
N ASP A 424 -24.80 -8.84 25.61
CA ASP A 424 -24.88 -10.22 25.14
C ASP A 424 -23.49 -10.80 24.86
N ALA A 425 -22.58 -10.00 24.31
CA ALA A 425 -21.17 -10.37 24.20
C ALA A 425 -20.52 -10.54 25.59
N ILE A 426 -20.80 -9.64 26.54
CA ILE A 426 -20.26 -9.73 27.91
C ILE A 426 -20.84 -10.94 28.66
N LYS A 427 -22.14 -11.26 28.52
CA LYS A 427 -22.72 -12.51 29.06
C LYS A 427 -22.02 -13.75 28.49
N ALA A 428 -21.81 -13.78 27.16
CA ALA A 428 -21.15 -14.89 26.49
C ALA A 428 -19.69 -15.08 26.93
N GLN A 429 -18.99 -14.01 27.33
CA GLN A 429 -17.66 -14.09 27.91
C GLN A 429 -17.69 -14.47 29.40
N ALA A 430 -18.57 -13.83 30.18
CA ALA A 430 -18.77 -14.11 31.61
C ALA A 430 -19.09 -15.59 31.90
N GLN A 431 -19.87 -16.24 31.02
CA GLN A 431 -20.16 -17.67 31.09
C GLN A 431 -18.91 -18.56 31.02
N LYS A 432 -17.87 -18.16 30.27
CA LYS A 432 -16.58 -18.89 30.18
C LYS A 432 -15.68 -18.63 31.39
N ASP A 433 -15.90 -17.50 32.07
CA ASP A 433 -15.07 -17.02 33.17
C ASP A 433 -15.63 -17.36 34.55
N GLY A 434 -16.91 -17.75 34.63
CA GLY A 434 -17.62 -17.99 35.90
C GLY A 434 -18.10 -16.69 36.57
N THR A 435 -18.13 -15.58 35.84
CA THR A 435 -18.51 -14.26 36.33
C THR A 435 -20.04 -14.13 36.43
N THR A 436 -20.55 -13.71 37.59
CA THR A 436 -21.97 -13.36 37.76
C THR A 436 -22.29 -12.02 37.09
N VAL A 437 -23.27 -11.99 36.19
CA VAL A 437 -23.73 -10.76 35.52
C VAL A 437 -25.06 -10.29 36.11
N THR A 438 -25.07 -9.06 36.64
CA THR A 438 -26.29 -8.30 36.97
C THR A 438 -26.50 -7.22 35.91
N SER A 439 -27.74 -6.87 35.55
CA SER A 439 -28.00 -5.84 34.53
C SER A 439 -29.15 -4.90 34.86
N SER A 440 -28.94 -3.60 34.62
CA SER A 440 -29.96 -2.54 34.63
C SER A 440 -29.98 -1.87 33.26
N THR A 441 -30.73 -2.43 32.32
CA THR A 441 -30.72 -2.04 30.90
C THR A 441 -31.60 -0.83 30.60
N THR A 442 -31.58 0.15 31.52
CA THR A 442 -32.28 1.43 31.44
C THR A 442 -31.45 2.50 32.15
N ASP A 443 -31.66 3.76 31.78
CA ASP A 443 -30.87 4.89 32.28
C ASP A 443 -31.42 5.46 33.60
N SER A 444 -32.17 4.63 34.33
CA SER A 444 -32.67 4.91 35.67
C SER A 444 -31.50 4.92 36.65
N THR A 445 -31.16 6.11 37.18
CA THR A 445 -30.07 6.32 38.14
C THR A 445 -30.17 5.43 39.38
N SER A 446 -31.38 5.23 39.92
CA SER A 446 -31.65 4.37 41.07
C SER A 446 -31.50 2.88 40.74
N SER A 447 -31.97 2.45 39.57
CA SER A 447 -31.85 1.04 39.11
C SER A 447 -30.39 0.69 38.80
N GLY A 448 -29.67 1.59 38.13
CA GLY A 448 -28.25 1.47 37.87
C GLY A 448 -27.41 1.38 39.14
N ALA A 449 -27.66 2.26 40.12
CA ALA A 449 -27.00 2.20 41.42
C ALA A 449 -27.31 0.89 42.17
N SER A 450 -28.57 0.44 42.17
CA SER A 450 -28.98 -0.81 42.82
C SER A 450 -28.30 -2.05 42.20
N ALA A 451 -28.15 -2.08 40.87
CA ALA A 451 -27.41 -3.12 40.17
C ALA A 451 -25.89 -3.07 40.47
N ALA A 452 -25.33 -1.86 40.57
CA ALA A 452 -23.90 -1.63 40.80
C ALA A 452 -23.41 -1.98 42.22
N GLN A 453 -24.27 -1.81 43.24
CA GLN A 453 -23.85 -1.77 44.64
C GLN A 453 -23.13 -3.03 45.15
N ASN A 454 -23.43 -4.22 44.59
CA ASN A 454 -22.86 -5.51 45.00
C ASN A 454 -21.98 -6.17 43.92
N ALA A 455 -21.68 -5.46 42.82
CA ALA A 455 -20.82 -5.98 41.75
C ALA A 455 -19.34 -5.65 41.99
N GLU A 456 -18.42 -6.52 41.57
CA GLU A 456 -16.99 -6.23 41.67
C GLU A 456 -16.59 -5.08 40.74
N TYR A 457 -17.17 -5.02 39.53
CA TYR A 457 -17.06 -3.90 38.59
C TYR A 457 -18.46 -3.47 38.14
N ALA A 458 -18.64 -2.18 37.86
CA ALA A 458 -19.86 -1.66 37.24
C ALA A 458 -19.51 -1.03 35.89
N ILE A 459 -20.03 -1.58 34.80
CA ILE A 459 -19.81 -1.09 33.43
C ILE A 459 -21.06 -0.31 33.00
N VAL A 460 -20.91 1.00 32.84
CA VAL A 460 -21.97 1.94 32.48
C VAL A 460 -21.83 2.32 31.01
N PHE A 461 -22.91 2.15 30.27
CA PHE A 461 -23.03 2.39 28.84
C PHE A 461 -23.80 3.70 28.62
N ILE A 462 -23.21 4.64 27.87
CA ILE A 462 -23.79 5.96 27.59
C ILE A 462 -23.56 6.36 26.14
N THR A 463 -24.49 7.13 25.58
CA THR A 463 -24.46 7.54 24.17
C THR A 463 -24.45 9.05 23.99
N ALA A 464 -24.09 9.49 22.78
CA ALA A 464 -24.63 10.72 22.22
C ALA A 464 -24.69 10.60 20.69
N ASP A 465 -25.86 10.87 20.12
CA ASP A 465 -26.23 10.57 18.74
C ASP A 465 -26.40 11.84 17.89
N ALA A 466 -26.36 11.71 16.56
CA ALA A 466 -26.58 12.75 15.58
C ALA A 466 -26.82 12.16 14.17
N GLY A 467 -27.29 12.98 13.23
CA GLY A 467 -27.45 12.54 11.86
C GLY A 467 -27.89 13.64 10.90
N GLU A 468 -28.63 13.22 9.88
CA GLU A 468 -29.08 14.11 8.80
C GLU A 468 -30.28 15.01 9.19
N GLY A 469 -30.29 16.25 8.69
CA GLY A 469 -31.21 17.32 9.11
C GLY A 469 -32.69 17.13 8.79
N TYR A 470 -33.07 16.12 7.99
CA TYR A 470 -34.49 15.82 7.71
C TYR A 470 -35.17 15.01 8.82
N ILE A 471 -34.43 14.53 9.83
CA ILE A 471 -34.96 13.83 11.01
C ILE A 471 -34.66 14.67 12.25
N THR A 472 -35.64 14.78 13.15
CA THR A 472 -35.46 15.37 14.48
C THR A 472 -35.61 14.32 15.56
N VAL A 473 -34.52 13.98 16.25
CA VAL A 473 -34.49 12.99 17.34
C VAL A 473 -34.25 13.70 18.67
N GLU A 474 -35.17 13.58 19.63
CA GLU A 474 -35.07 14.21 20.96
C GLU A 474 -34.76 15.72 20.95
N LYS A 475 -35.30 16.44 19.93
CA LYS A 475 -35.10 17.88 19.61
C LYS A 475 -33.82 18.22 18.82
N ASN A 476 -32.96 17.24 18.55
CA ASN A 476 -31.78 17.40 17.70
C ASN A 476 -32.19 17.24 16.23
N ALA A 477 -32.19 18.35 15.47
CA ALA A 477 -32.61 18.38 14.07
C ALA A 477 -31.40 18.18 13.14
N GLY A 478 -30.98 16.92 12.99
CA GLY A 478 -29.67 16.52 12.46
C GLY A 478 -28.52 16.86 13.41
N ASP A 479 -28.23 18.16 13.55
CA ASP A 479 -27.20 18.67 14.46
C ASP A 479 -27.57 18.47 15.95
N ARG A 480 -26.55 18.23 16.79
CA ARG A 480 -26.71 18.11 18.25
C ARG A 480 -26.95 19.48 18.88
N ILE A 481 -27.86 19.55 19.86
CA ILE A 481 -28.16 20.78 20.60
C ILE A 481 -27.07 21.14 21.62
N ASP A 482 -26.31 20.14 22.09
CA ASP A 482 -25.16 20.31 22.98
C ASP A 482 -24.11 19.19 22.80
N LEU A 483 -23.17 19.08 23.74
CA LEU A 483 -22.13 18.04 23.78
C LEU A 483 -22.23 17.19 25.05
N ASN A 484 -23.44 16.95 25.59
CA ASN A 484 -23.66 16.07 26.73
C ASN A 484 -23.86 14.61 26.30
N ALA A 485 -23.74 13.68 27.25
CA ALA A 485 -24.29 12.34 27.09
C ALA A 485 -25.83 12.41 27.09
N TRP A 486 -26.45 11.71 26.14
CA TRP A 486 -27.89 11.56 26.02
C TRP A 486 -28.46 10.70 27.16
N HIS A 487 -29.79 10.63 27.26
CA HIS A 487 -30.54 9.83 28.26
C HIS A 487 -30.09 10.04 29.72
N ASN A 488 -29.60 11.25 30.02
CA ASN A 488 -29.02 11.62 31.31
C ASN A 488 -27.79 10.78 31.73
N GLY A 489 -27.03 10.23 30.77
CA GLY A 489 -25.88 9.36 31.01
C GLY A 489 -24.81 9.96 31.94
N ASN A 490 -24.64 11.29 31.93
CA ASN A 490 -23.78 12.01 32.86
C ASN A 490 -24.16 11.75 34.34
N ASP A 491 -25.44 11.72 34.67
CA ASP A 491 -25.93 11.47 36.04
C ASP A 491 -26.05 9.97 36.35
N LEU A 492 -26.29 9.13 35.33
CA LEU A 492 -26.22 7.67 35.45
C LEU A 492 -24.81 7.23 35.91
N VAL A 493 -23.77 7.74 35.26
CA VAL A 493 -22.37 7.49 35.67
C VAL A 493 -22.10 7.98 37.09
N LYS A 494 -22.58 9.19 37.47
CA LYS A 494 -22.41 9.72 38.83
C LYS A 494 -23.10 8.83 39.88
N ALA A 495 -24.34 8.41 39.64
CA ALA A 495 -25.11 7.57 40.56
C ALA A 495 -24.46 6.19 40.76
N VAL A 496 -23.93 5.59 39.69
CA VAL A 496 -23.20 4.32 39.77
C VAL A 496 -21.86 4.50 40.49
N ALA A 497 -21.09 5.54 40.15
CA ALA A 497 -19.80 5.82 40.77
C ALA A 497 -19.90 6.30 42.24
N GLN A 498 -21.09 6.64 42.74
CA GLN A 498 -21.33 6.87 44.17
C GLN A 498 -21.37 5.56 44.98
N VAL A 499 -21.78 4.44 44.38
CA VAL A 499 -21.99 3.16 45.06
C VAL A 499 -20.98 2.07 44.68
N ASN A 500 -20.34 2.15 43.51
CA ASN A 500 -19.33 1.19 43.06
C ASN A 500 -17.97 1.88 42.82
N LYS A 501 -16.90 1.34 43.43
CA LYS A 501 -15.53 1.89 43.38
C LYS A 501 -14.71 1.50 42.15
N LYS A 502 -15.23 0.60 41.30
CA LYS A 502 -14.63 0.10 40.07
C LYS A 502 -15.58 0.34 38.89
N THR A 503 -16.00 1.58 38.73
CA THR A 503 -16.89 2.01 37.63
C THR A 503 -16.09 2.17 36.35
N ILE A 504 -16.51 1.49 35.28
CA ILE A 504 -15.99 1.61 33.92
C ILE A 504 -17.08 2.28 33.08
N VAL A 505 -16.74 3.31 32.33
CA VAL A 505 -17.67 3.96 31.39
C VAL A 505 -17.32 3.53 29.97
N VAL A 506 -18.31 3.04 29.23
CA VAL A 506 -18.22 2.80 27.78
C VAL A 506 -19.07 3.86 27.07
N VAL A 507 -18.51 4.48 26.03
CA VAL A 507 -19.16 5.56 25.28
C VAL A 507 -19.26 5.20 23.80
N HIS A 508 -20.48 5.03 23.31
CA HIS A 508 -20.77 5.01 21.87
C HIS A 508 -21.23 6.40 21.43
N SER A 509 -20.50 7.05 20.51
CA SER A 509 -20.88 8.40 20.08
C SER A 509 -20.31 8.82 18.73
N VAL A 510 -21.14 9.55 18.00
CA VAL A 510 -20.88 10.19 16.70
C VAL A 510 -19.77 11.24 16.72
N GLY A 511 -19.43 11.77 17.91
CA GLY A 511 -18.47 12.86 18.07
C GLY A 511 -18.18 13.14 19.55
N PRO A 512 -17.31 14.11 19.87
CA PRO A 512 -16.91 14.34 21.26
C PRO A 512 -18.07 14.71 22.18
N ILE A 513 -17.95 14.40 23.47
CA ILE A 513 -18.85 14.85 24.55
C ILE A 513 -18.03 15.43 25.71
N LEU A 514 -18.64 16.24 26.57
CA LEU A 514 -18.02 16.83 27.75
C LEU A 514 -18.02 15.84 28.93
N VAL A 515 -16.88 15.19 29.15
CA VAL A 515 -16.70 14.18 30.21
C VAL A 515 -16.35 14.77 31.59
N GLU A 516 -16.11 16.08 31.70
CA GLU A 516 -15.70 16.75 32.96
C GLU A 516 -16.62 16.46 34.14
N SER A 517 -17.91 16.17 33.89
CA SER A 517 -18.89 15.90 34.96
C SER A 517 -18.69 14.57 35.70
N PHE A 518 -17.82 13.68 35.20
CA PHE A 518 -17.48 12.40 35.84
C PHE A 518 -16.02 11.95 35.71
N ILE A 519 -15.24 12.48 34.76
CA ILE A 519 -13.92 11.92 34.40
C ILE A 519 -12.89 11.89 35.54
N ASP A 520 -12.91 12.89 36.42
CA ASP A 520 -11.99 13.00 37.57
C ASP A 520 -12.51 12.30 38.84
N ASN A 521 -13.68 11.66 38.78
CA ASN A 521 -14.17 10.83 39.89
C ASN A 521 -13.21 9.64 40.12
N PRO A 522 -12.68 9.42 41.35
CA PRO A 522 -11.74 8.34 41.63
C PRO A 522 -12.36 6.95 41.45
N ASN A 523 -13.68 6.81 41.61
CA ASN A 523 -14.39 5.55 41.44
C ASN A 523 -14.65 5.22 39.95
N VAL A 524 -14.53 6.19 39.04
CA VAL A 524 -14.50 5.94 37.58
C VAL A 524 -13.09 5.53 37.21
N VAL A 525 -12.80 4.23 37.27
CA VAL A 525 -11.45 3.68 37.08
C VAL A 525 -11.06 3.56 35.62
N ALA A 526 -12.01 3.41 34.69
CA ALA A 526 -11.71 3.42 33.26
C ALA A 526 -12.79 4.10 32.41
N VAL A 527 -12.38 4.64 31.27
CA VAL A 527 -13.27 5.22 30.24
C VAL A 527 -12.83 4.71 28.86
N VAL A 528 -13.74 4.00 28.20
CA VAL A 528 -13.55 3.32 26.92
C VAL A 528 -14.41 4.02 25.88
N TRP A 529 -13.77 4.69 24.92
CA TRP A 529 -14.45 5.37 23.82
C TRP A 529 -14.62 4.38 22.66
N ALA A 530 -15.84 3.85 22.51
CA ALA A 530 -16.17 2.83 21.53
C ALA A 530 -16.68 3.39 20.20
N GLY A 531 -17.07 4.66 20.15
CA GLY A 531 -17.40 5.39 18.91
C GLY A 531 -18.64 4.84 18.22
N ILE A 532 -18.55 4.50 16.93
CA ILE A 532 -19.69 4.03 16.10
C ILE A 532 -19.32 2.72 15.37
N PRO A 533 -19.45 1.56 16.05
CA PRO A 533 -18.80 0.30 15.66
C PRO A 533 -19.59 -0.64 14.72
N GLY A 534 -20.79 -0.28 14.24
CA GLY A 534 -21.57 -1.16 13.36
C GLY A 534 -21.98 -2.50 14.00
N GLN A 535 -22.26 -3.52 13.18
CA GLN A 535 -22.91 -4.77 13.62
C GLN A 535 -22.13 -5.61 14.65
N GLU A 536 -20.81 -5.44 14.74
CA GLU A 536 -19.92 -6.19 15.64
C GLU A 536 -19.62 -5.47 16.97
N SER A 537 -20.38 -4.43 17.32
CA SER A 537 -20.22 -3.59 18.52
C SER A 537 -19.72 -4.32 19.78
N GLY A 538 -20.55 -5.17 20.38
CA GLY A 538 -20.22 -5.88 21.61
C GLY A 538 -19.06 -6.87 21.48
N ASN A 539 -18.86 -7.43 20.28
CA ASN A 539 -17.74 -8.34 20.00
C ASN A 539 -16.40 -7.57 20.00
N GLY A 540 -16.32 -6.47 19.27
CA GLY A 540 -15.12 -5.61 19.24
C GLY A 540 -14.82 -4.98 20.60
N LEU A 541 -15.88 -4.65 21.37
CA LEU A 541 -15.74 -4.16 22.74
C LEU A 541 -15.20 -5.24 23.70
N VAL A 542 -15.74 -6.46 23.68
CA VAL A 542 -15.27 -7.56 24.55
C VAL A 542 -13.82 -7.93 24.24
N ASP A 543 -13.42 -7.89 22.97
CA ASP A 543 -12.03 -8.13 22.55
C ASP A 543 -11.03 -7.18 23.28
N ILE A 544 -11.44 -5.95 23.57
CA ILE A 544 -10.68 -4.96 24.34
C ILE A 544 -10.89 -5.10 25.85
N LEU A 545 -12.13 -5.18 26.33
CA LEU A 545 -12.45 -5.22 27.78
C LEU A 545 -11.79 -6.42 28.48
N TYR A 546 -11.65 -7.55 27.80
CA TYR A 546 -11.00 -8.76 28.31
C TYR A 546 -9.56 -8.96 27.79
N GLY A 547 -9.02 -8.00 27.03
CA GLY A 547 -7.60 -7.96 26.66
C GLY A 547 -7.14 -9.05 25.70
N SER A 548 -8.02 -9.52 24.80
CA SER A 548 -7.62 -10.39 23.67
C SER A 548 -6.67 -9.68 22.70
N THR A 549 -6.78 -8.34 22.64
CA THR A 549 -5.77 -7.43 22.11
C THR A 549 -5.69 -6.18 23.01
N SER A 550 -4.62 -5.39 22.86
CA SER A 550 -4.54 -4.07 23.48
C SER A 550 -5.33 -3.05 22.65
N PRO A 551 -6.08 -2.12 23.27
CA PRO A 551 -6.72 -1.02 22.54
C PRO A 551 -5.64 -0.18 21.86
N SER A 552 -5.85 0.08 20.57
CA SER A 552 -4.87 0.70 19.67
C SER A 552 -5.45 1.82 18.81
N GLY A 553 -6.72 2.17 19.04
CA GLY A 553 -7.33 3.33 18.39
C GLY A 553 -6.86 4.63 19.05
N LYS A 554 -6.92 5.72 18.29
CA LYS A 554 -6.58 7.08 18.74
C LYS A 554 -7.69 8.05 18.34
N LEU A 555 -7.98 9.04 19.19
CA LEU A 555 -9.04 10.01 18.90
C LEU A 555 -8.78 10.76 17.57
N PRO A 556 -9.71 10.71 16.59
CA PRO A 556 -9.61 11.49 15.34
C PRO A 556 -10.13 12.94 15.51
N TYR A 557 -10.47 13.36 16.73
CA TYR A 557 -10.90 14.71 17.10
C TYR A 557 -10.47 15.04 18.54
N THR A 558 -10.58 16.29 18.96
CA THR A 558 -10.29 16.72 20.33
C THR A 558 -11.51 16.55 21.24
N ILE A 559 -11.30 16.15 22.51
CA ILE A 559 -12.32 16.23 23.57
C ILE A 559 -11.98 17.42 24.49
N ALA A 560 -12.79 18.47 24.38
CA ALA A 560 -12.68 19.70 25.16
C ALA A 560 -13.11 19.54 26.63
N LYS A 561 -12.86 20.59 27.43
CA LYS A 561 -13.41 20.72 28.80
C LYS A 561 -14.74 21.47 28.81
N GLN A 562 -14.95 22.38 27.86
CA GLN A 562 -16.19 23.13 27.66
C GLN A 562 -16.46 23.33 26.17
N ALA A 563 -17.74 23.44 25.77
CA ALA A 563 -18.12 23.56 24.36
C ALA A 563 -17.59 24.84 23.69
N SER A 564 -17.34 25.90 24.46
CA SER A 564 -16.74 27.17 23.99
C SER A 564 -15.29 27.04 23.53
N ASP A 565 -14.55 26.00 23.95
CA ASP A 565 -13.14 25.82 23.58
C ASP A 565 -12.97 25.62 22.07
N TYR A 566 -13.87 24.85 21.42
CA TYR A 566 -13.86 24.61 19.98
C TYR A 566 -14.14 25.89 19.17
N GLY A 567 -14.93 26.82 19.72
CA GLY A 567 -15.23 28.14 19.16
C GLY A 567 -15.85 28.21 17.76
N ALA A 568 -16.30 27.07 17.22
CA ALA A 568 -17.21 26.97 16.09
C ALA A 568 -18.50 26.28 16.59
N SER A 569 -19.65 26.77 16.14
CA SER A 569 -20.98 26.34 16.59
C SER A 569 -21.99 26.47 15.46
N VAL A 570 -23.03 25.66 15.46
CA VAL A 570 -24.13 25.73 14.48
C VAL A 570 -24.75 27.13 14.45
N VAL A 571 -24.77 27.76 13.27
CA VAL A 571 -25.38 29.08 13.03
C VAL A 571 -26.74 28.96 12.34
N SER A 572 -27.49 30.08 12.29
CA SER A 572 -28.83 30.13 11.66
C SER A 572 -28.89 30.99 10.39
N GLY A 573 -27.78 31.65 10.03
CA GLY A 573 -27.60 32.42 8.80
C GLY A 573 -26.24 32.09 8.19
N ASP A 574 -25.69 32.96 7.34
CA ASP A 574 -24.36 32.81 6.74
C ASP A 574 -23.26 32.43 7.76
N ASP A 575 -22.50 31.39 7.43
CA ASP A 575 -21.28 31.00 8.14
C ASP A 575 -20.09 31.61 7.42
N ASN A 576 -19.29 32.41 8.13
CA ASN A 576 -18.17 33.16 7.57
C ASN A 576 -16.80 32.51 7.79
N PHE A 577 -16.75 31.30 8.36
CA PHE A 577 -15.52 30.51 8.52
C PHE A 577 -14.34 31.33 9.07
N SER A 578 -14.63 32.20 10.04
CA SER A 578 -13.71 33.23 10.55
C SER A 578 -12.55 32.65 11.36
N GLU A 579 -12.71 31.41 11.84
CA GLU A 579 -11.68 30.54 12.39
C GLU A 579 -10.64 30.08 11.34
N GLY A 580 -10.97 30.13 10.04
CA GLY A 580 -10.05 29.86 8.93
C GLY A 580 -9.39 28.49 8.98
N LEU A 581 -8.10 28.45 9.35
CA LEU A 581 -7.33 27.21 9.50
C LEU A 581 -7.39 26.62 10.92
N TYR A 582 -7.99 27.31 11.88
CA TYR A 582 -7.90 26.99 13.30
C TYR A 582 -9.18 26.27 13.78
N ILE A 583 -9.36 25.04 13.32
CA ILE A 583 -10.41 24.10 13.77
C ILE A 583 -9.79 22.95 14.59
N ASP A 584 -10.59 22.33 15.47
CA ASP A 584 -10.16 21.25 16.39
C ASP A 584 -8.79 21.55 17.04
N TYR A 585 -7.87 20.57 17.13
CA TYR A 585 -6.60 20.71 17.85
C TYR A 585 -5.74 21.89 17.35
N ARG A 586 -5.86 22.30 16.08
CA ARG A 586 -5.18 23.48 15.52
C ARG A 586 -5.56 24.76 16.27
N ARG A 587 -6.83 24.86 16.69
CA ARG A 587 -7.35 25.93 17.55
C ARG A 587 -6.81 25.82 18.97
N PHE A 588 -6.88 24.63 19.57
CA PHE A 588 -6.42 24.41 20.95
C PHE A 588 -4.93 24.73 21.09
N ASP A 589 -4.12 24.41 20.08
CA ASP A 589 -2.70 24.78 20.03
C ASP A 589 -2.50 26.29 19.84
N GLN A 590 -3.21 26.92 18.89
CA GLN A 590 -3.08 28.36 18.62
C GLN A 590 -3.50 29.22 19.82
N GLN A 591 -4.59 28.85 20.50
CA GLN A 591 -5.13 29.55 21.67
C GLN A 591 -4.53 29.05 22.99
N LYS A 592 -3.61 28.07 22.95
CA LYS A 592 -2.98 27.42 24.12
C LYS A 592 -3.97 26.81 25.12
N ILE A 593 -5.17 26.45 24.67
CA ILE A 593 -6.19 25.77 25.47
C ILE A 593 -5.71 24.34 25.77
N ALA A 594 -5.91 23.88 26.99
CA ALA A 594 -5.67 22.50 27.40
C ALA A 594 -6.98 21.68 27.25
N PRO A 595 -7.07 20.75 26.28
CA PRO A 595 -8.23 19.85 26.19
C PRO A 595 -8.28 18.89 27.39
N ARG A 596 -9.32 18.06 27.46
CA ARG A 596 -9.33 16.89 28.36
C ARG A 596 -8.56 15.73 27.74
N PHE A 597 -8.82 15.44 26.47
CA PHE A 597 -8.04 14.51 25.64
C PHE A 597 -7.82 15.15 24.27
N GLU A 598 -6.57 15.22 23.82
CA GLU A 598 -6.25 15.79 22.51
C GLU A 598 -6.42 14.79 21.36
N PHE A 599 -6.53 15.33 20.15
CA PHE A 599 -6.31 14.60 18.89
C PHE A 599 -5.01 13.76 18.95
N GLY A 600 -5.14 12.43 18.91
CA GLY A 600 -4.05 11.45 18.70
C GLY A 600 -3.55 10.59 19.89
N PHE A 601 -3.53 11.09 21.14
CA PHE A 601 -2.91 10.57 22.39
C PHE A 601 -1.79 9.44 22.38
N GLY A 602 -0.49 9.76 22.65
CA GLY A 602 0.72 8.87 22.69
C GLY A 602 2.05 9.63 22.33
N LEU A 603 3.33 9.16 22.25
CA LEU A 603 3.95 7.85 21.90
C LEU A 603 5.18 7.90 20.89
N PHE A 604 6.33 8.50 21.26
CA PHE A 604 7.72 8.37 20.69
C PHE A 604 8.18 9.16 19.40
N ASP A 605 9.40 8.94 18.86
CA ASP A 605 10.39 9.97 18.41
C ASP A 605 11.14 9.72 17.03
N SER A 606 11.82 10.71 16.36
CA SER A 606 12.14 10.74 14.89
C SER A 606 13.37 11.52 14.29
N SER A 607 13.51 11.62 12.93
CA SER A 607 14.60 12.32 12.16
C SER A 607 14.17 13.16 10.88
N ALA A 608 15.07 13.55 9.92
CA ALA A 608 14.91 14.76 9.04
C ALA A 608 15.19 14.66 7.49
N ALA A 609 14.86 15.73 6.71
CA ALA A 609 14.66 15.68 5.23
C ALA A 609 15.03 16.93 4.35
N LYS A 610 14.56 17.04 3.07
CA LYS A 610 14.95 18.03 2.00
C LYS A 610 13.75 18.59 1.17
N SER A 611 13.95 19.49 0.16
CA SER A 611 12.86 20.22 -0.53
C SER A 611 13.17 20.91 -1.89
N GLY A 612 12.11 21.30 -2.64
CA GLY A 612 12.11 22.12 -3.87
C GLY A 612 10.69 22.66 -4.24
N PRO A 613 10.52 23.69 -5.11
CA PRO A 613 9.23 24.34 -5.40
C PRO A 613 8.41 23.65 -6.51
N ALA A 614 7.07 23.70 -6.46
CA ALA A 614 6.18 23.08 -7.45
C ALA A 614 6.09 23.88 -8.77
N SER A 615 6.12 23.18 -9.92
CA SER A 615 5.98 23.80 -11.26
C SER A 615 5.63 22.82 -12.40
N SER A 616 5.23 21.59 -12.09
CA SER A 616 4.96 20.57 -13.12
C SER A 616 3.60 20.72 -13.83
N LYS A 617 3.33 19.83 -14.79
CA LYS A 617 2.01 19.74 -15.46
C LYS A 617 0.92 19.34 -14.46
N LYS A 618 -0.31 19.82 -14.70
CA LYS A 618 -1.51 19.36 -14.00
C LYS A 618 -1.77 17.87 -14.30
N ALA A 619 -2.22 17.16 -13.27
CA ALA A 619 -2.63 15.75 -13.25
C ALA A 619 -3.77 15.60 -12.20
N PRO A 620 -4.49 14.46 -12.13
CA PRO A 620 -5.52 14.28 -11.11
C PRO A 620 -4.97 14.53 -9.69
N GLY A 621 -5.55 15.53 -9.00
CA GLY A 621 -5.13 16.03 -7.69
C GLY A 621 -4.42 17.39 -7.70
N GLY A 622 -4.04 17.94 -8.86
CA GLY A 622 -3.38 19.25 -8.99
C GLY A 622 -2.11 19.21 -9.83
N ALA A 623 -1.11 20.06 -9.54
CA ALA A 623 0.22 19.91 -10.13
C ALA A 623 0.85 18.60 -9.65
N ALA A 624 1.33 17.75 -10.57
CA ALA A 624 1.75 16.39 -10.24
C ALA A 624 2.84 16.34 -9.15
N ASP A 625 3.79 17.27 -9.23
CA ASP A 625 4.93 17.42 -8.31
C ASP A 625 4.56 17.94 -6.90
N LEU A 626 3.26 18.16 -6.61
CA LEU A 626 2.74 18.25 -5.24
C LEU A 626 2.78 16.91 -4.51
N TYR A 627 2.64 15.81 -5.24
CA TYR A 627 2.55 14.45 -4.69
C TYR A 627 3.90 13.74 -4.60
N ASP A 628 4.97 14.32 -5.17
CA ASP A 628 6.35 13.84 -5.00
C ASP A 628 6.72 13.75 -3.51
N THR A 629 7.22 12.59 -3.08
CA THR A 629 7.93 12.47 -1.80
C THR A 629 9.24 13.25 -1.86
N VAL A 630 9.25 14.47 -1.33
CA VAL A 630 10.46 15.31 -1.22
C VAL A 630 11.26 15.01 0.04
N ALA A 631 10.63 14.32 0.99
CA ALA A 631 11.11 14.19 2.35
C ALA A 631 10.63 12.88 3.01
N THR A 632 11.43 12.34 3.92
CA THR A 632 11.06 11.19 4.75
C THR A 632 11.49 11.46 6.18
N VAL A 633 10.62 11.15 7.14
CA VAL A 633 10.90 11.19 8.58
C VAL A 633 10.76 9.75 9.09
N THR A 634 11.74 9.24 9.82
CA THR A 634 11.72 7.88 10.41
C THR A 634 11.81 7.94 11.92
N ALA A 635 11.20 6.97 12.59
CA ALA A 635 10.97 6.95 14.04
C ALA A 635 11.05 5.53 14.62
N LYS A 636 11.82 5.28 15.70
CA LYS A 636 12.01 3.91 16.25
C LYS A 636 11.07 3.63 17.44
N ILE A 637 9.86 3.19 17.16
CA ILE A 637 8.87 2.85 18.20
C ILE A 637 9.28 1.55 18.91
N THR A 638 9.11 1.48 20.23
CA THR A 638 9.41 0.29 21.04
C THR A 638 8.30 0.04 22.04
N ASN A 639 7.77 -1.19 22.09
CA ASN A 639 6.79 -1.59 23.08
C ASN A 639 7.51 -1.94 24.39
N SER A 640 7.56 -1.00 25.33
CA SER A 640 8.10 -1.21 26.68
C SER A 640 7.09 -1.82 27.67
N GLY A 641 5.92 -2.25 27.20
CA GLY A 641 4.89 -2.92 27.99
C GLY A 641 5.10 -4.43 28.09
N ALA A 642 4.34 -5.07 28.98
CA ALA A 642 4.41 -6.50 29.25
C ALA A 642 3.52 -7.38 28.34
N VAL A 643 2.80 -6.77 27.38
CA VAL A 643 1.90 -7.45 26.45
C VAL A 643 2.09 -6.90 25.03
N THR A 644 1.74 -7.69 24.02
CA THR A 644 1.65 -7.23 22.62
C THR A 644 0.61 -6.11 22.49
N GLY A 645 0.93 -5.07 21.73
CA GLY A 645 0.03 -3.96 21.45
C GLY A 645 0.43 -3.22 20.19
N ALA A 646 -0.46 -2.37 19.68
CA ALA A 646 -0.19 -1.56 18.50
C ALA A 646 -0.18 -0.06 18.85
N GLU A 647 0.85 0.65 18.37
CA GLU A 647 1.04 2.09 18.56
C GLU A 647 0.91 2.81 17.22
N VAL A 648 0.34 4.02 17.23
CA VAL A 648 0.08 4.87 16.06
C VAL A 648 1.00 6.07 16.13
N ALA A 649 2.25 5.92 15.69
CA ALA A 649 3.20 7.02 15.64
C ALA A 649 2.71 8.12 14.68
N GLN A 650 2.84 9.39 15.08
CA GLN A 650 2.23 10.54 14.40
C GLN A 650 3.25 11.67 14.20
N LEU A 651 3.27 12.19 12.97
CA LEU A 651 4.13 13.28 12.52
C LEU A 651 3.31 14.56 12.32
N TYR A 652 3.71 15.62 13.02
CA TYR A 652 3.23 16.97 12.82
C TYR A 652 4.35 17.89 12.30
N ILE A 653 3.99 18.80 11.40
CA ILE A 653 4.87 19.84 10.88
C ILE A 653 4.41 21.21 11.36
N GLY A 654 5.34 22.02 11.86
CA GLY A 654 5.19 23.47 12.02
C GLY A 654 5.87 24.19 10.86
N LEU A 655 5.13 25.08 10.17
CA LEU A 655 5.68 25.86 9.06
C LEU A 655 6.65 26.95 9.56
N PRO A 656 7.72 27.29 8.81
CA PRO A 656 8.64 28.36 9.16
C PRO A 656 7.95 29.74 9.19
N SER A 657 8.52 30.68 9.93
CA SER A 657 8.06 32.08 10.02
C SER A 657 8.13 32.89 8.72
N SER A 658 8.61 32.31 7.61
CA SER A 658 8.49 32.88 6.26
C SER A 658 7.21 32.45 5.53
N ALA A 659 6.40 31.56 6.11
CA ALA A 659 5.03 31.32 5.68
C ALA A 659 4.07 32.34 6.34
N PRO A 660 2.90 32.62 5.75
CA PRO A 660 1.84 33.35 6.46
C PRO A 660 1.40 32.63 7.73
N ALA A 661 0.76 33.34 8.67
CA ALA A 661 0.32 32.78 9.95
C ALA A 661 -0.48 31.48 9.77
N SER A 662 -0.05 30.43 10.47
CA SER A 662 -0.49 29.04 10.25
C SER A 662 -0.58 28.28 11.57
N PRO A 663 -1.35 27.18 11.65
CA PRO A 663 -1.41 26.32 12.84
C PRO A 663 -0.02 25.90 13.34
N PRO A 664 0.27 25.93 14.66
CA PRO A 664 1.58 25.57 15.21
C PRO A 664 2.06 24.15 14.86
N LYS A 665 1.11 23.23 14.69
CA LYS A 665 1.32 21.83 14.30
C LYS A 665 0.24 21.41 13.29
N GLN A 666 0.64 20.74 12.22
CA GLN A 666 -0.26 20.15 11.23
C GLN A 666 0.09 18.68 11.03
N LEU A 667 -0.86 17.75 11.16
CA LEU A 667 -0.60 16.34 10.88
C LEU A 667 -0.19 16.16 9.42
N ARG A 668 0.92 15.44 9.20
CA ARG A 668 1.52 15.17 7.87
C ARG A 668 2.12 13.76 7.76
N GLY A 669 1.72 12.85 8.63
CA GLY A 669 2.11 11.44 8.60
C GLY A 669 1.61 10.69 9.81
N PHE A 670 1.26 9.42 9.62
CA PHE A 670 1.00 8.48 10.70
C PHE A 670 1.37 7.07 10.25
N ASN A 671 1.71 6.19 11.19
CA ASN A 671 1.98 4.79 10.90
C ASN A 671 1.66 3.92 12.14
N LYS A 672 0.81 2.92 11.96
CA LYS A 672 0.43 1.95 12.99
C LYS A 672 1.38 0.76 12.97
N LEU A 673 1.93 0.41 14.12
CA LEU A 673 2.87 -0.71 14.29
C LEU A 673 2.40 -1.63 15.41
N SER A 674 2.08 -2.88 15.07
CA SER A 674 1.88 -3.95 16.06
C SER A 674 3.24 -4.47 16.53
N LEU A 675 3.47 -4.43 17.84
CA LEU A 675 4.75 -4.76 18.47
C LEU A 675 4.52 -5.71 19.65
N ALA A 676 5.22 -6.84 19.68
CA ALA A 676 5.27 -7.71 20.85
C ALA A 676 6.03 -7.04 22.01
N ALA A 677 5.78 -7.48 23.24
CA ALA A 677 6.45 -6.96 24.44
C ALA A 677 7.99 -6.96 24.28
N GLY A 678 8.62 -5.82 24.57
CA GLY A 678 10.06 -5.62 24.43
C GLY A 678 10.59 -5.42 23.00
N THR A 679 9.75 -5.48 21.96
CA THR A 679 10.19 -5.35 20.56
C THR A 679 10.13 -3.91 20.04
N SER A 680 10.96 -3.61 19.03
CA SER A 680 10.99 -2.33 18.32
C SER A 680 10.61 -2.48 16.85
N GLY A 681 10.00 -1.45 16.28
CA GLY A 681 9.78 -1.28 14.83
C GLY A 681 10.14 0.14 14.39
N THR A 682 10.25 0.37 13.08
CA THR A 682 10.51 1.70 12.53
C THR A 682 9.27 2.24 11.84
N ALA A 683 8.67 3.28 12.41
CA ALA A 683 7.65 4.06 11.75
C ALA A 683 8.30 4.98 10.71
N SER A 684 7.68 5.10 9.54
CA SER A 684 8.21 5.89 8.42
C SER A 684 7.10 6.76 7.83
N PHE A 685 7.42 8.03 7.62
CA PHE A 685 6.47 9.04 7.14
C PHE A 685 7.04 9.70 5.87
N ALA A 686 6.46 9.36 4.72
CA ALA A 686 6.78 9.96 3.43
C ALA A 686 6.05 11.31 3.28
N LEU A 687 6.79 12.41 3.40
CA LEU A 687 6.29 13.76 3.25
C LEU A 687 6.27 14.16 1.76
N ARG A 688 5.07 14.38 1.22
CA ARG A 688 4.86 14.91 -0.12
C ARG A 688 5.23 16.40 -0.17
N ARG A 689 5.45 16.97 -1.35
CA ARG A 689 5.69 18.42 -1.49
C ARG A 689 4.50 19.26 -0.98
N LYS A 690 3.27 18.77 -1.19
CA LYS A 690 2.01 19.31 -0.63
C LYS A 690 2.07 19.43 0.90
N ASP A 691 2.63 18.42 1.57
CA ASP A 691 2.70 18.34 3.03
C ASP A 691 3.58 19.43 3.66
N LEU A 692 4.56 19.94 2.89
CA LEU A 692 5.46 21.04 3.26
C LEU A 692 5.14 22.38 2.56
N SER A 693 3.90 22.55 2.05
CA SER A 693 3.46 23.77 1.35
C SER A 693 2.34 24.51 2.09
N TYR A 694 2.17 25.79 1.77
CA TYR A 694 0.98 26.60 2.08
C TYR A 694 0.34 27.10 0.77
N TRP A 695 -0.92 27.51 0.79
CA TRP A 695 -1.60 28.13 -0.35
C TRP A 695 -1.46 29.66 -0.34
N ASP A 696 -0.88 30.20 -1.40
CA ASP A 696 -0.69 31.64 -1.58
C ASP A 696 -1.82 32.22 -2.44
N SER A 697 -2.93 32.65 -1.81
CA SER A 697 -4.08 33.24 -2.49
C SER A 697 -3.75 34.51 -3.30
N GLY A 698 -2.63 35.19 -3.02
CA GLY A 698 -2.15 36.31 -3.84
C GLY A 698 -1.49 35.87 -5.15
N ARG A 699 -1.17 34.59 -5.29
CA ARG A 699 -0.51 33.96 -6.45
C ARG A 699 -1.28 32.78 -7.05
N ALA A 700 -2.41 32.42 -6.45
CA ALA A 700 -3.23 31.24 -6.77
C ALA A 700 -2.41 29.96 -6.97
N GLN A 701 -1.50 29.65 -6.02
CA GLN A 701 -0.66 28.46 -6.08
C GLN A 701 -0.15 27.98 -4.72
N TRP A 702 0.22 26.71 -4.66
CA TRP A 702 0.95 26.11 -3.54
C TRP A 702 2.42 26.55 -3.52
N VAL A 703 2.89 26.99 -2.35
CA VAL A 703 4.26 27.50 -2.14
C VAL A 703 4.93 26.74 -0.99
N VAL A 704 6.11 26.17 -1.27
CA VAL A 704 7.03 25.68 -0.23
C VAL A 704 7.78 26.90 0.35
N PRO A 705 7.59 27.26 1.63
CA PRO A 705 8.21 28.44 2.23
C PRO A 705 9.73 28.29 2.42
N SER A 706 10.37 29.32 2.98
CA SER A 706 11.80 29.35 3.25
C SER A 706 12.10 29.29 4.75
N GLY A 707 13.30 28.82 5.13
CA GLY A 707 13.71 28.66 6.52
C GLY A 707 13.69 27.20 6.99
N GLU A 708 13.35 27.00 8.26
CA GLU A 708 13.34 25.71 8.94
C GLU A 708 11.90 25.30 9.29
N PHE A 709 11.45 24.16 8.80
CA PHE A 709 10.19 23.56 9.25
C PHE A 709 10.47 22.82 10.56
N ALA A 710 9.61 23.02 11.57
CA ALA A 710 9.67 22.24 12.79
C ALA A 710 9.04 20.86 12.53
N VAL A 711 9.76 19.81 12.90
CA VAL A 711 9.25 18.42 12.91
C VAL A 711 8.89 18.10 14.34
N TYR A 712 7.70 17.56 14.56
CA TYR A 712 7.26 17.05 15.85
C TYR A 712 6.78 15.62 15.65
N VAL A 713 7.37 14.65 16.37
CA VAL A 713 6.87 13.29 16.39
C VAL A 713 6.56 12.88 17.83
N GLY A 714 5.39 12.27 17.95
CA GLY A 714 4.85 11.64 19.14
C GLY A 714 3.99 10.48 18.65
N ALA A 715 2.96 10.18 19.42
CA ALA A 715 1.73 9.59 18.90
C ALA A 715 0.53 10.43 19.38
N SER A 716 0.68 11.76 19.45
CA SER A 716 -0.42 12.72 19.54
C SER A 716 0.00 14.12 19.15
N SER A 717 -0.97 15.02 19.06
CA SER A 717 -0.74 16.45 18.88
C SER A 717 -0.07 17.13 20.09
N ARG A 718 -0.12 16.58 21.31
CA ARG A 718 0.43 17.19 22.54
C ARG A 718 1.61 16.43 23.15
N ASP A 719 1.54 15.11 23.18
CA ASP A 719 2.53 14.19 23.77
C ASP A 719 3.69 13.90 22.79
N ILE A 720 4.29 15.00 22.33
CA ILE A 720 5.44 15.02 21.44
C ILE A 720 6.68 14.55 22.19
N ARG A 721 7.40 13.57 21.64
CA ARG A 721 8.65 13.06 22.23
C ARG A 721 9.91 13.52 21.49
N LEU A 722 9.82 13.80 20.19
CA LEU A 722 10.90 14.45 19.44
C LEU A 722 10.49 15.78 18.85
N THR A 723 11.46 16.69 18.86
CA THR A 723 11.48 17.85 17.98
C THR A 723 12.68 17.74 17.04
N GLY A 724 12.45 17.87 15.75
CA GLY A 724 13.46 17.90 14.70
C GLY A 724 13.29 19.13 13.81
N LYS A 725 14.11 19.25 12.77
CA LYS A 725 14.00 20.33 11.77
C LYS A 725 14.27 19.83 10.36
N ILE A 726 13.47 20.29 9.40
CA ILE A 726 13.75 20.17 7.97
C ILE A 726 14.27 21.52 7.48
N THR A 727 15.51 21.57 6.99
CA THR A 727 16.17 22.81 6.57
C THR A 727 16.31 22.88 5.05
N ARG A 728 15.82 23.97 4.44
CA ARG A 728 16.04 24.22 3.02
C ARG A 728 17.48 24.71 2.80
N LYS A 729 18.38 23.83 2.37
CA LYS A 729 19.75 24.21 1.97
C LYS A 729 19.70 25.32 0.91
N ARG A 730 20.30 26.48 1.21
CA ARG A 730 20.51 27.56 0.23
C ARG A 730 21.52 27.09 -0.81
N THR A 731 21.09 26.95 -2.07
CA THR A 731 21.99 27.02 -3.22
C THR A 731 22.35 28.49 -3.44
N ASN A 732 23.56 28.89 -3.03
CA ASN A 732 24.05 30.26 -3.24
C ASN A 732 24.27 30.52 -4.74
N ARG A 733 23.30 31.16 -5.40
CA ARG A 733 23.52 31.87 -6.66
C ARG A 733 23.79 33.34 -6.35
N THR A 734 25.06 33.70 -6.25
CA THR A 734 25.51 35.08 -6.08
C THR A 734 25.25 35.87 -7.37
N PHE A 735 24.18 36.65 -7.42
CA PHE A 735 23.92 37.57 -8.54
C PHE A 735 24.80 38.82 -8.37
N PHE A 736 25.72 39.04 -9.30
CA PHE A 736 26.34 40.35 -9.48
C PHE A 736 25.32 41.30 -10.15
N MET A 737 24.94 42.37 -9.44
CA MET A 737 24.41 43.58 -10.06
C MET A 737 25.54 44.60 -10.16
N LEU A 738 25.76 45.16 -11.34
CA LEU A 738 26.15 46.58 -11.46
C LEU A 738 25.80 47.13 -12.86
N SER A 739 25.45 48.42 -12.91
CA SER A 739 25.44 49.32 -14.07
C SER A 739 24.88 48.81 -15.41
N GLN A 740 23.64 49.20 -15.71
CA GLN A 740 23.34 49.71 -17.06
C GLN A 740 23.89 51.14 -17.18
N PHE A 741 24.39 51.54 -18.34
CA PHE A 741 24.09 52.84 -18.96
C PHE A 741 24.64 52.94 -20.41
N LEU A 742 23.85 53.59 -21.28
CA LEU A 742 24.20 54.23 -22.57
C LEU A 742 24.66 53.38 -23.79
N LYS A 743 23.98 53.67 -24.91
CA LYS A 743 24.37 53.52 -26.34
C LYS A 743 24.99 54.88 -26.82
N PRO A 744 25.50 55.10 -28.07
CA PRO A 744 25.32 54.30 -29.30
C PRO A 744 26.50 54.18 -30.32
N SER A 745 26.30 53.28 -31.30
CA SER A 745 26.77 53.25 -32.72
C SER A 745 27.90 54.15 -33.28
N ALA A 746 28.78 53.57 -34.12
CA ALA A 746 28.82 53.78 -35.59
C ALA A 746 29.95 53.02 -36.35
N LEU A 747 29.66 52.58 -37.60
CA LEU A 747 30.57 52.30 -38.76
C LEU A 747 31.71 51.24 -38.60
N ARG A 748 31.95 50.25 -39.50
CA ARG A 748 32.30 50.21 -40.96
C ARG A 748 33.74 50.72 -41.28
N ALA A 749 34.54 50.10 -42.15
CA ALA A 749 34.46 48.78 -42.85
C ALA A 749 35.82 48.44 -43.56
N ALA A 750 35.93 47.20 -44.09
CA ALA A 750 36.76 46.79 -45.26
C ALA A 750 38.32 46.83 -45.14
N SER A 751 39.14 46.09 -45.94
CA SER A 751 38.97 44.84 -46.72
C SER A 751 40.30 44.39 -47.39
N VAL A 752 40.44 43.09 -47.71
CA VAL A 752 41.18 42.54 -48.90
C VAL A 752 42.73 42.66 -48.97
N LEU A 753 43.52 41.80 -49.65
CA LEU A 753 43.57 40.31 -49.83
C LEU A 753 44.87 39.95 -50.62
N GLY A 754 45.31 38.68 -50.62
CA GLY A 754 46.42 38.14 -51.45
C GLY A 754 47.73 37.92 -50.65
N GLN A 755 48.20 36.73 -50.25
CA GLN A 755 48.09 35.30 -50.68
C GLN A 755 49.06 34.79 -51.76
N ALA A 756 50.25 34.38 -51.28
CA ALA A 756 51.02 33.22 -51.74
C ALA A 756 52.03 32.86 -50.62
N THR A 757 52.48 31.63 -50.33
CA THR A 757 52.03 30.24 -50.59
C THR A 757 52.60 29.35 -49.44
N LYS A 758 52.43 28.03 -49.29
CA LYS A 758 51.93 26.96 -50.18
C LYS A 758 51.14 25.83 -49.47
N ALA A 759 51.01 25.86 -48.13
CA ALA A 759 50.40 24.79 -47.33
C ALA A 759 48.88 24.69 -47.59
N ARG A 760 48.37 23.49 -47.92
CA ARG A 760 47.04 23.35 -48.53
C ARG A 760 46.09 22.44 -47.75
N THR A 761 45.24 23.07 -46.93
CA THR A 761 44.07 22.45 -46.30
C THR A 761 42.87 22.50 -47.24
N GLN A 762 42.24 21.36 -47.52
CA GLN A 762 40.87 21.17 -48.05
C GLN A 762 40.68 19.65 -48.27
N ALA A 763 39.52 19.02 -48.08
CA ALA A 763 38.26 19.45 -47.44
C ALA A 763 37.47 18.18 -47.04
N ARG A 764 36.40 18.33 -46.24
CA ARG A 764 35.20 17.50 -46.38
C ARG A 764 33.96 18.20 -45.82
N PHE A 765 32.81 17.83 -46.38
CA PHE A 765 31.51 18.43 -46.11
C PHE A 765 30.84 17.78 -44.89
N LEU A 766 29.74 18.41 -44.47
CA LEU A 766 28.65 17.88 -43.64
C LEU A 766 28.62 16.35 -43.52
N ALA A 767 28.82 15.86 -42.30
CA ALA A 767 28.43 14.52 -41.89
C ALA A 767 27.70 14.63 -40.54
N THR A 768 26.43 14.24 -40.51
CA THR A 768 25.63 14.18 -39.28
C THR A 768 26.17 13.05 -38.41
N VAL A 769 26.78 13.38 -37.27
CA VAL A 769 27.02 12.37 -36.23
C VAL A 769 25.67 12.13 -35.54
N GLN A 770 25.09 10.96 -35.78
CA GLN A 770 23.91 10.49 -35.06
C GLN A 770 24.19 10.47 -33.54
N PRO A 771 23.17 10.54 -32.67
CA PRO A 771 23.37 10.18 -31.27
C PRO A 771 24.00 8.79 -31.20
N ASN A 772 24.84 8.54 -30.18
CA ASN A 772 25.37 7.20 -29.92
C ASN A 772 24.20 6.24 -29.62
N THR A 773 23.68 5.58 -30.66
CA THR A 773 23.06 4.28 -30.52
C THR A 773 24.04 3.41 -29.73
N PRO A 774 23.61 2.70 -28.68
CA PRO A 774 24.49 1.78 -27.96
C PRO A 774 25.21 0.88 -28.97
N ARG A 775 26.53 0.77 -28.86
CA ARG A 775 27.34 -0.09 -29.75
C ARG A 775 27.02 -1.54 -29.41
N GLN A 776 25.90 -2.02 -29.94
CA GLN A 776 25.36 -3.34 -29.66
C GLN A 776 26.38 -4.36 -30.11
N VAL A 777 27.06 -4.97 -29.13
CA VAL A 777 27.91 -6.13 -29.37
C VAL A 777 27.02 -7.17 -30.06
N PRO A 778 27.43 -7.75 -31.22
CA PRO A 778 26.64 -8.78 -31.88
C PRO A 778 26.42 -9.96 -30.93
N ALA A 779 25.24 -10.01 -30.33
CA ALA A 779 24.87 -11.08 -29.43
C ALA A 779 24.61 -12.33 -30.29
N PRO A 780 25.34 -13.44 -30.06
CA PRO A 780 24.95 -14.71 -30.65
C PRO A 780 23.55 -15.07 -30.11
N GLN A 781 22.54 -15.02 -30.97
CA GLN A 781 21.21 -15.45 -30.61
C GLN A 781 21.14 -16.99 -30.69
N ARG A 782 20.70 -17.64 -29.61
CA ARG A 782 19.80 -18.79 -29.74
C ARG A 782 18.70 -18.32 -30.69
N ARG A 783 18.59 -18.93 -31.87
CA ARG A 783 17.57 -18.54 -32.83
C ARG A 783 16.22 -18.85 -32.20
N GLY A 784 15.51 -17.80 -31.75
CA GLY A 784 14.18 -17.96 -31.19
C GLY A 784 13.29 -18.62 -32.23
N THR A 785 12.87 -19.86 -31.96
CA THR A 785 12.04 -20.63 -32.89
C THR A 785 10.59 -20.17 -32.77
N PRO A 786 9.70 -20.58 -33.70
CA PRO A 786 8.29 -20.67 -33.37
C PRO A 786 8.07 -21.51 -32.10
N ILE A 787 6.95 -21.29 -31.41
CA ILE A 787 6.49 -22.17 -30.33
C ILE A 787 6.26 -23.56 -30.93
N SER A 788 6.95 -24.59 -30.42
CA SER A 788 6.64 -25.98 -30.79
C SER A 788 5.46 -26.50 -29.96
N THR A 789 4.59 -27.26 -30.61
CA THR A 789 3.52 -28.05 -29.98
C THR A 789 3.66 -29.54 -30.31
N GLU A 790 4.84 -29.93 -30.79
CA GLU A 790 5.18 -31.31 -31.15
C GLU A 790 5.23 -32.22 -29.91
N PRO A 791 5.14 -33.56 -30.08
CA PRO A 791 5.47 -34.50 -29.03
C PRO A 791 6.85 -34.20 -28.45
N ALA A 792 6.99 -34.34 -27.13
CA ALA A 792 8.25 -34.14 -26.44
C ALA A 792 8.44 -35.19 -25.36
N THR A 793 9.70 -35.49 -25.01
CA THR A 793 10.04 -36.37 -23.89
C THR A 793 11.00 -35.70 -22.93
N PHE A 794 10.79 -35.92 -21.64
CA PHE A 794 11.75 -35.63 -20.57
C PHE A 794 12.32 -36.96 -20.07
N THR A 795 13.62 -37.17 -20.30
CA THR A 795 14.31 -38.45 -20.06
C THR A 795 15.36 -38.28 -18.98
N ILE A 796 15.22 -38.97 -17.84
CA ILE A 796 16.25 -39.00 -16.80
C ILE A 796 17.30 -40.07 -17.14
N LYS A 797 18.59 -39.75 -17.03
CA LYS A 797 19.71 -40.67 -17.31
C LYS A 797 19.65 -41.87 -16.37
N ASN A 798 19.54 -43.07 -16.93
CA ASN A 798 19.33 -44.33 -16.19
C ASN A 798 18.01 -44.36 -15.36
N GLY A 799 17.04 -43.52 -15.71
CA GLY A 799 15.78 -43.34 -14.99
C GLY A 799 14.54 -43.40 -15.92
N PRO A 800 13.37 -42.96 -15.42
CA PRO A 800 12.13 -42.96 -16.18
C PRO A 800 12.14 -41.96 -17.35
N VAL A 801 11.28 -42.26 -18.33
CA VAL A 801 11.00 -41.43 -19.51
C VAL A 801 9.56 -40.92 -19.42
N PHE A 802 9.40 -39.60 -19.42
CA PHE A 802 8.09 -38.95 -19.36
C PHE A 802 7.74 -38.36 -20.72
N SER A 803 6.63 -38.79 -21.29
CA SER A 803 6.12 -38.23 -22.55
C SER A 803 5.16 -37.06 -22.29
N GLY A 804 5.20 -36.06 -23.15
CA GLY A 804 4.35 -34.87 -23.06
C GLY A 804 4.29 -34.13 -24.40
N LYS A 805 4.01 -32.83 -24.34
CA LYS A 805 4.05 -31.93 -25.51
C LYS A 805 4.96 -30.75 -25.23
N SER A 806 5.65 -30.29 -26.27
CA SER A 806 6.34 -29.00 -26.18
C SER A 806 5.34 -27.85 -26.06
N PHE A 807 5.77 -26.78 -25.40
CA PHE A 807 5.18 -25.44 -25.48
C PHE A 807 6.26 -24.34 -25.54
N GLY A 808 7.54 -24.72 -25.70
CA GLY A 808 8.67 -23.81 -25.73
C GLY A 808 9.33 -23.74 -27.10
N ALA A 809 10.65 -23.57 -27.11
CA ALA A 809 11.43 -23.65 -28.35
C ALA A 809 11.46 -25.08 -28.93
N LYS A 810 11.61 -25.20 -30.25
CA LYS A 810 12.00 -26.45 -30.91
C LYS A 810 13.53 -26.58 -30.88
N ALA A 811 14.04 -27.17 -29.81
CA ALA A 811 15.43 -27.56 -29.66
C ALA A 811 15.51 -28.70 -28.63
N ASN A 812 16.52 -29.55 -28.77
CA ASN A 812 16.86 -30.52 -27.73
C ASN A 812 17.80 -29.87 -26.69
N ILE A 813 17.79 -30.34 -25.44
CA ILE A 813 18.70 -29.82 -24.41
C ILE A 813 18.99 -30.84 -23.31
N SER A 814 20.24 -30.93 -22.87
CA SER A 814 20.66 -31.70 -21.70
C SER A 814 21.03 -30.82 -20.48
N GLY A 815 20.95 -31.38 -19.26
CA GLY A 815 21.32 -30.68 -18.02
C GLY A 815 20.96 -31.42 -16.73
N GLU A 816 21.22 -30.82 -15.56
CA GLU A 816 20.84 -31.37 -14.25
C GLU A 816 19.34 -31.15 -13.99
N ALA A 817 18.56 -32.22 -13.79
CA ALA A 817 17.17 -32.13 -13.37
C ALA A 817 17.07 -31.79 -11.87
N VAL A 818 16.37 -30.70 -11.58
CA VAL A 818 16.11 -30.19 -10.23
C VAL A 818 14.65 -29.76 -10.13
N PHE A 819 14.07 -29.78 -8.92
CA PHE A 819 12.67 -29.41 -8.73
C PHE A 819 12.50 -28.21 -7.80
N THR A 820 11.56 -27.31 -8.11
CA THR A 820 11.18 -26.20 -7.22
C THR A 820 9.78 -26.35 -6.67
N THR A 821 9.67 -26.16 -5.35
CA THR A 821 8.40 -26.11 -4.61
C THR A 821 7.84 -24.69 -4.48
N SER A 822 8.39 -23.71 -5.22
CA SER A 822 7.84 -22.36 -5.22
C SER A 822 6.45 -22.34 -5.86
N LEU A 823 5.49 -21.75 -5.15
CA LEU A 823 4.11 -21.60 -5.63
C LEU A 823 3.95 -20.41 -6.60
N VAL A 824 4.91 -19.48 -6.62
CA VAL A 824 4.90 -18.24 -7.40
C VAL A 824 6.31 -17.90 -7.90
N GLY A 825 6.46 -16.85 -8.71
CA GLY A 825 7.78 -16.33 -9.09
C GLY A 825 8.59 -17.23 -10.02
N TYR A 826 7.94 -17.93 -10.95
CA TYR A 826 8.65 -18.60 -12.04
C TYR A 826 9.43 -17.64 -12.97
N PRO A 827 9.04 -16.37 -13.21
CA PRO A 827 9.87 -15.44 -13.99
C PRO A 827 11.19 -15.11 -13.29
N GLU A 828 11.15 -14.84 -11.98
CA GLU A 828 12.35 -14.67 -11.16
C GLU A 828 13.19 -15.97 -11.11
N SER A 829 12.56 -17.13 -10.88
CA SER A 829 13.26 -18.42 -10.83
C SER A 829 13.94 -18.77 -12.15
N MET A 830 13.30 -18.52 -13.29
CA MET A 830 13.87 -18.80 -14.61
C MET A 830 14.99 -17.83 -15.00
N THR A 831 15.01 -16.61 -14.44
CA THR A 831 16.05 -15.59 -14.71
C THR A 831 17.18 -15.58 -13.68
N ASP A 832 17.07 -16.33 -12.59
CA ASP A 832 18.10 -16.45 -11.55
C ASP A 832 19.31 -17.28 -12.04
N PRO A 833 20.54 -16.69 -12.07
CA PRO A 833 21.74 -17.38 -12.54
C PRO A 833 22.10 -18.67 -11.78
N SER A 834 21.60 -18.90 -10.55
CA SER A 834 21.76 -20.17 -9.84
C SER A 834 21.20 -21.39 -10.60
N TYR A 835 20.25 -21.19 -11.52
CA TYR A 835 19.66 -22.26 -12.34
C TYR A 835 20.39 -22.52 -13.67
N ARG A 836 21.55 -21.90 -13.90
CA ARG A 836 22.31 -22.09 -15.15
C ARG A 836 22.62 -23.57 -15.39
N GLY A 837 22.24 -24.08 -16.56
CA GLY A 837 22.52 -25.47 -16.96
C GLY A 837 21.60 -26.53 -16.35
N GLN A 838 20.57 -26.13 -15.59
CA GLN A 838 19.62 -27.05 -14.96
C GLN A 838 18.29 -27.07 -15.71
N ILE A 839 17.63 -28.23 -15.71
CA ILE A 839 16.25 -28.41 -16.19
C ILE A 839 15.33 -28.30 -14.96
N LEU A 840 14.47 -27.28 -14.95
CA LEU A 840 13.67 -26.93 -13.77
C LEU A 840 12.28 -27.57 -13.83
N VAL A 841 12.02 -28.49 -12.91
CA VAL A 841 10.74 -29.17 -12.71
C VAL A 841 9.90 -28.38 -11.72
N PHE A 842 8.74 -27.88 -12.13
CA PHE A 842 7.81 -27.19 -11.24
C PHE A 842 6.87 -28.19 -10.55
N THR A 843 6.85 -28.21 -9.21
CA THR A 843 5.95 -29.11 -8.46
C THR A 843 4.51 -28.60 -8.36
N GLN A 844 4.27 -27.34 -8.71
CA GLN A 844 2.95 -26.73 -8.78
C GLN A 844 2.31 -27.11 -10.13
N PRO A 845 1.05 -27.61 -10.15
CA PRO A 845 0.47 -28.14 -11.38
C PRO A 845 0.18 -27.08 -12.45
N LEU A 846 -0.09 -25.84 -12.04
CA LEU A 846 -0.50 -24.74 -12.91
C LEU A 846 0.65 -23.75 -13.12
N ILE A 847 1.26 -23.73 -14.31
CA ILE A 847 2.38 -22.84 -14.65
C ILE A 847 2.08 -22.02 -15.92
N GLY A 848 2.60 -20.78 -15.98
CA GLY A 848 2.40 -19.85 -17.10
C GLY A 848 1.13 -18.99 -17.02
N ASN A 849 0.25 -19.26 -16.06
CA ASN A 849 -1.05 -18.59 -15.84
C ASN A 849 -0.92 -17.08 -15.54
N TYR A 850 0.15 -16.66 -14.86
CA TYR A 850 0.45 -15.26 -14.60
C TYR A 850 1.29 -14.57 -15.72
N GLY A 851 1.58 -15.25 -16.83
CA GLY A 851 2.33 -14.73 -17.96
C GLY A 851 3.76 -14.30 -17.61
N VAL A 852 4.35 -13.47 -18.47
CA VAL A 852 5.71 -12.95 -18.32
C VAL A 852 5.67 -11.43 -18.26
N PRO A 853 6.24 -10.80 -17.20
CA PRO A 853 6.20 -9.36 -17.03
C PRO A 853 7.16 -8.63 -17.98
N SER A 854 6.90 -7.34 -18.21
CA SER A 854 7.85 -6.51 -19.00
C SER A 854 9.21 -6.36 -18.31
N ALA A 855 10.27 -6.17 -19.10
CA ALA A 855 11.63 -5.85 -18.66
C ALA A 855 11.78 -4.40 -18.12
N ALA A 856 10.77 -3.92 -17.39
CA ALA A 856 10.77 -2.62 -16.74
C ALA A 856 11.88 -2.53 -15.68
N ARG A 857 12.53 -1.38 -15.59
CA ARG A 857 13.57 -1.10 -14.60
C ARG A 857 13.04 -0.24 -13.47
N ASP A 858 13.65 -0.37 -12.30
CA ASP A 858 13.39 0.44 -11.11
C ASP A 858 14.20 1.74 -11.08
N GLU A 859 14.05 2.52 -10.01
CA GLU A 859 14.75 3.78 -9.76
C GLU A 859 16.28 3.67 -9.66
N HIS A 860 16.82 2.45 -9.54
CA HIS A 860 18.26 2.17 -9.57
C HIS A 860 18.75 1.69 -10.94
N GLY A 861 17.84 1.49 -11.90
CA GLY A 861 18.14 0.96 -13.23
C GLY A 861 18.22 -0.57 -13.31
N LEU A 862 17.80 -1.28 -12.25
CA LEU A 862 17.82 -2.74 -12.16
C LEU A 862 16.48 -3.33 -12.64
N LEU A 863 16.46 -4.57 -13.13
CA LEU A 863 15.23 -5.20 -13.65
C LEU A 863 14.23 -5.52 -12.52
N ARG A 864 13.02 -4.97 -12.59
CA ARG A 864 12.03 -4.99 -11.48
C ARG A 864 11.42 -6.36 -11.17
N TYR A 865 11.38 -7.25 -12.17
CA TYR A 865 10.67 -8.53 -12.15
C TYR A 865 11.53 -9.73 -12.58
N PHE A 866 12.83 -9.53 -12.77
CA PHE A 866 13.78 -10.56 -13.22
C PHE A 866 15.07 -10.47 -12.42
N GLU A 867 15.74 -11.61 -12.21
CA GLU A 867 17.01 -11.67 -11.46
C GLU A 867 18.25 -11.63 -12.37
N SER A 868 18.05 -11.74 -13.68
CA SER A 868 19.01 -11.35 -14.72
C SER A 868 18.28 -11.05 -16.05
N PRO A 869 18.94 -10.48 -17.08
CA PRO A 869 18.27 -10.08 -18.33
C PRO A 869 17.77 -11.21 -19.24
N TYR A 870 18.04 -12.48 -18.93
CA TYR A 870 17.77 -13.64 -19.80
C TYR A 870 17.32 -14.85 -18.99
N ILE A 871 16.66 -15.82 -19.63
CA ILE A 871 16.43 -17.14 -18.98
C ILE A 871 17.78 -17.84 -18.79
N GLN A 872 18.00 -18.37 -17.58
CA GLN A 872 19.22 -19.06 -17.17
C GLN A 872 19.04 -20.59 -17.12
N ALA A 873 17.83 -21.04 -16.75
CA ALA A 873 17.43 -22.45 -16.82
C ALA A 873 17.61 -23.00 -18.26
N ALA A 874 18.09 -24.24 -18.37
CA ALA A 874 18.34 -24.90 -19.65
C ALA A 874 17.03 -25.29 -20.37
N GLY A 875 16.04 -25.72 -19.59
CA GLY A 875 14.68 -26.04 -20.01
C GLY A 875 13.74 -26.17 -18.80
N ILE A 876 12.43 -26.30 -19.02
CA ILE A 876 11.43 -26.41 -17.95
C ILE A 876 10.46 -27.58 -18.15
N VAL A 877 10.01 -28.17 -17.05
CA VAL A 877 9.05 -29.31 -17.01
C VAL A 877 7.87 -28.92 -16.11
N VAL A 878 6.65 -29.05 -16.63
CA VAL A 878 5.40 -28.71 -15.92
C VAL A 878 4.36 -29.82 -16.08
N GLN A 879 3.40 -29.88 -15.14
CA GLN A 879 2.27 -30.81 -15.26
C GLN A 879 1.22 -30.27 -16.23
N ASP A 880 0.72 -29.06 -16.00
CA ASP A 880 -0.17 -28.35 -16.92
C ASP A 880 0.41 -26.96 -17.27
N TYR A 881 0.25 -26.59 -18.55
CA TYR A 881 0.69 -25.30 -19.07
C TYR A 881 -0.54 -24.46 -19.42
N ALA A 882 -0.71 -23.35 -18.69
CA ALA A 882 -1.79 -22.41 -18.95
C ALA A 882 -1.58 -21.70 -20.30
N LEU A 883 -2.30 -22.17 -21.32
CA LEU A 883 -2.31 -21.63 -22.69
C LEU A 883 -2.72 -20.14 -22.76
N GLN A 884 -3.37 -19.62 -21.73
CA GLN A 884 -3.75 -18.23 -21.56
C GLN A 884 -3.20 -17.70 -20.24
N HIS A 885 -2.84 -16.42 -20.20
CA HIS A 885 -2.37 -15.76 -19.00
C HIS A 885 -3.29 -14.60 -18.57
N SER A 886 -3.43 -14.42 -17.26
CA SER A 886 -4.19 -13.33 -16.64
C SER A 886 -3.40 -12.78 -15.46
N HIS A 887 -2.60 -11.74 -15.71
CA HIS A 887 -1.95 -10.96 -14.66
C HIS A 887 -1.63 -9.56 -15.18
N TRP A 888 -1.80 -8.54 -14.32
CA TRP A 888 -1.74 -7.14 -14.74
C TRP A 888 -0.36 -6.63 -15.17
N THR A 889 0.73 -7.34 -14.81
CA THR A 889 2.10 -7.02 -15.28
C THR A 889 2.48 -7.70 -16.59
N ALA A 890 1.73 -8.71 -17.03
CA ALA A 890 2.12 -9.59 -18.12
C ALA A 890 2.03 -8.90 -19.49
N VAL A 891 3.00 -9.19 -20.36
CA VAL A 891 3.09 -8.64 -21.72
C VAL A 891 3.34 -9.70 -22.80
N GLU A 892 3.79 -10.90 -22.42
CA GLU A 892 3.89 -12.07 -23.28
C GLU A 892 3.56 -13.35 -22.48
N SER A 893 3.21 -14.45 -23.17
CA SER A 893 3.01 -15.74 -22.52
C SER A 893 4.33 -16.45 -22.22
N LEU A 894 4.32 -17.39 -21.26
CA LEU A 894 5.49 -18.22 -20.96
C LEU A 894 5.99 -19.00 -22.20
N ALA A 895 5.08 -19.51 -23.04
CA ALA A 895 5.43 -20.14 -24.31
C ALA A 895 6.16 -19.18 -25.26
N GLN A 896 5.64 -17.94 -25.42
CA GLN A 896 6.28 -16.91 -26.24
C GLN A 896 7.68 -16.57 -25.75
N TRP A 897 7.85 -16.41 -24.43
CA TRP A 897 9.15 -16.11 -23.83
C TRP A 897 10.15 -17.26 -23.98
N CYS A 898 9.75 -18.50 -23.68
CA CYS A 898 10.58 -19.69 -23.87
C CYS A 898 11.01 -19.85 -25.33
N ALA A 899 10.09 -19.70 -26.28
CA ALA A 899 10.41 -19.75 -27.71
C ALA A 899 11.35 -18.61 -28.13
N ARG A 900 11.14 -17.38 -27.63
CA ARG A 900 11.94 -16.18 -27.92
C ARG A 900 13.38 -16.25 -27.39
N GLU A 901 13.59 -16.87 -26.24
CA GLU A 901 14.92 -17.07 -25.62
C GLU A 901 15.61 -18.38 -26.10
N GLY A 902 14.89 -19.25 -26.81
CA GLY A 902 15.38 -20.55 -27.26
C GLY A 902 15.47 -21.59 -26.15
N VAL A 903 14.46 -21.68 -25.29
CA VAL A 903 14.39 -22.57 -24.12
C VAL A 903 13.31 -23.64 -24.36
N PRO A 904 13.67 -24.93 -24.38
CA PRO A 904 12.70 -26.03 -24.45
C PRO A 904 11.83 -26.12 -23.20
N ALA A 905 10.55 -26.38 -23.39
CA ALA A 905 9.56 -26.45 -22.31
C ALA A 905 8.54 -27.55 -22.60
N ILE A 906 8.32 -28.46 -21.65
CA ILE A 906 7.44 -29.63 -21.81
C ILE A 906 6.32 -29.65 -20.77
N SER A 907 5.09 -29.91 -21.24
CA SER A 907 3.86 -30.01 -20.45
C SER A 907 3.21 -31.40 -20.59
N GLY A 908 2.37 -31.79 -19.64
CA GLY A 908 1.73 -33.10 -19.56
C GLY A 908 2.54 -34.16 -18.82
N VAL A 909 3.63 -33.78 -18.14
CA VAL A 909 4.49 -34.68 -17.36
C VAL A 909 3.99 -34.77 -15.92
N ASP A 910 3.91 -35.96 -15.31
CA ASP A 910 3.64 -36.06 -13.87
C ASP A 910 4.86 -35.58 -13.08
N THR A 911 4.85 -34.30 -12.70
CA THR A 911 5.95 -33.71 -11.93
C THR A 911 6.01 -34.24 -10.50
N ARG A 912 4.97 -34.94 -10.00
CA ARG A 912 4.99 -35.58 -8.67
C ARG A 912 5.79 -36.89 -8.73
N GLU A 913 5.64 -37.66 -9.82
CA GLU A 913 6.47 -38.84 -10.09
C GLU A 913 7.94 -38.44 -10.29
N VAL A 914 8.21 -37.41 -11.13
CA VAL A 914 9.56 -36.84 -11.30
C VAL A 914 10.18 -36.42 -9.97
N VAL A 915 9.44 -35.67 -9.14
CA VAL A 915 9.91 -35.20 -7.82
C VAL A 915 10.14 -36.36 -6.86
N THR A 916 9.36 -37.43 -6.94
CA THR A 916 9.55 -38.63 -6.10
C THR A 916 10.86 -39.31 -6.48
N TYR A 917 11.10 -39.54 -7.78
CA TYR A 917 12.37 -40.08 -8.27
C TYR A 917 13.58 -39.22 -7.87
N LEU A 918 13.51 -37.90 -8.07
CA LEU A 918 14.59 -36.95 -7.71
C LEU A 918 14.81 -36.79 -6.19
N ARG A 919 13.85 -37.21 -5.35
CA ARG A 919 14.03 -37.29 -3.89
C ARG A 919 14.67 -38.60 -3.45
N GLU A 920 14.36 -39.71 -4.12
CA GLU A 920 14.94 -41.02 -3.79
C GLU A 920 16.39 -41.13 -4.29
N GLN A 921 16.61 -40.83 -5.58
CA GLN A 921 17.90 -40.99 -6.28
C GLN A 921 18.80 -39.75 -6.20
N GLY A 922 18.19 -38.56 -6.05
CA GLY A 922 18.89 -37.28 -6.02
C GLY A 922 18.78 -36.49 -7.33
N SER A 923 19.44 -35.32 -7.41
CA SER A 923 19.51 -34.59 -8.69
C SER A 923 20.25 -35.44 -9.73
N SER A 924 19.70 -35.47 -10.94
CA SER A 924 20.05 -36.45 -11.97
C SER A 924 20.20 -35.76 -13.31
N LEU A 925 21.16 -36.18 -14.13
CA LEU A 925 21.26 -35.67 -15.50
C LEU A 925 20.02 -36.09 -16.30
N ALA A 926 19.47 -35.17 -17.09
CA ALA A 926 18.29 -35.39 -17.90
C ALA A 926 18.39 -34.70 -19.27
N ARG A 927 17.47 -35.04 -20.17
CA ARG A 927 17.33 -34.44 -21.50
C ARG A 927 15.85 -34.12 -21.78
N ILE A 928 15.58 -32.94 -22.32
CA ILE A 928 14.32 -32.67 -23.03
C ILE A 928 14.58 -32.90 -24.52
N THR A 929 13.75 -33.72 -25.16
CA THR A 929 13.77 -33.99 -26.60
C THR A 929 12.44 -33.53 -27.23
N VAL A 930 12.45 -32.84 -28.36
CA VAL A 930 11.25 -32.26 -29.01
C VAL A 930 11.16 -32.70 -30.48
N GLY A 931 10.04 -33.32 -30.85
CA GLY A 931 9.79 -33.84 -32.20
C GLY A 931 10.30 -35.27 -32.43
N GLU A 932 10.14 -35.76 -33.67
CA GLU A 932 10.61 -37.08 -34.13
C GLU A 932 11.79 -36.99 -35.11
N GLU A 933 12.26 -35.77 -35.42
CA GLU A 933 13.41 -35.55 -36.30
C GLU A 933 14.71 -35.87 -35.54
N TYR A 934 15.32 -37.01 -35.88
CA TYR A 934 16.68 -37.35 -35.45
C TYR A 934 17.68 -36.49 -36.22
N ASP A 935 18.06 -35.36 -35.64
CA ASP A 935 19.19 -34.57 -36.12
C ASP A 935 20.50 -35.20 -35.60
N ALA A 936 21.32 -35.69 -36.53
CA ALA A 936 22.58 -36.35 -36.22
C ALA A 936 23.65 -35.38 -35.67
N ASP A 937 23.47 -34.06 -35.84
CA ASP A 937 24.33 -33.04 -35.24
C ASP A 937 23.92 -32.70 -33.79
N GLU A 938 22.76 -33.18 -33.30
CA GLU A 938 22.26 -32.97 -31.91
C GLU A 938 22.41 -34.20 -30.98
N ASP A 939 23.34 -35.12 -31.26
CA ASP A 939 23.67 -36.26 -30.37
C ASP A 939 24.46 -35.82 -29.12
N GLU A 940 23.92 -34.86 -28.35
CA GLU A 940 24.38 -34.48 -27.01
C GLU A 940 24.24 -35.67 -26.05
N ALA A 941 25.35 -36.37 -25.82
CA ALA A 941 25.52 -37.19 -24.64
C ALA A 941 25.37 -36.33 -23.38
N TYR A 942 24.40 -36.66 -22.51
CA TYR A 942 24.01 -35.93 -21.29
C TYR A 942 25.13 -35.06 -20.69
N LEU A 943 25.11 -33.77 -21.02
CA LEU A 943 26.13 -32.82 -20.57
C LEU A 943 26.00 -32.61 -19.07
N ASP A 944 27.10 -32.85 -18.35
CA ASP A 944 27.16 -32.63 -16.90
C ASP A 944 27.44 -31.14 -16.61
N PRO A 945 26.51 -30.37 -16.00
CA PRO A 945 26.75 -28.98 -15.68
C PRO A 945 27.80 -28.80 -14.59
N GLU A 946 28.02 -29.79 -13.73
CA GLU A 946 29.01 -29.73 -12.63
C GLU A 946 30.44 -29.95 -13.12
N ALA A 947 30.62 -30.54 -14.31
CA ALA A 947 31.92 -30.59 -14.99
C ALA A 947 32.33 -29.22 -15.59
N ILE A 948 31.48 -28.20 -15.51
CA ILE A 948 31.65 -26.90 -16.15
C ILE A 948 31.78 -25.80 -15.10
N ASN A 949 32.71 -24.85 -15.29
CA ASN A 949 32.73 -23.62 -14.51
C ASN A 949 31.57 -22.69 -14.92
N LEU A 950 30.38 -22.95 -14.35
CA LEU A 950 29.16 -22.21 -14.63
C LEU A 950 29.23 -20.77 -14.11
N VAL A 951 29.91 -20.53 -12.98
CA VAL A 951 30.19 -19.19 -12.42
C VAL A 951 30.89 -18.32 -13.45
N ARG A 952 31.96 -18.80 -14.08
CA ARG A 952 32.68 -18.12 -15.17
C ARG A 952 31.78 -17.78 -16.36
N ARG A 953 30.75 -18.58 -16.64
CA ARG A 953 29.76 -18.28 -17.70
C ARG A 953 28.83 -17.13 -17.33
N VAL A 954 28.26 -17.12 -16.12
CA VAL A 954 27.27 -16.10 -15.68
C VAL A 954 27.86 -14.81 -15.12
N SER A 955 29.11 -14.83 -14.67
CA SER A 955 29.84 -13.66 -14.13
C SER A 955 30.11 -12.59 -15.20
N THR A 956 29.98 -11.31 -14.85
CA THR A 956 30.36 -10.16 -15.71
C THR A 956 31.80 -10.25 -16.19
N LYS A 957 32.06 -9.94 -17.47
CA LYS A 957 33.41 -9.97 -18.07
C LYS A 957 34.21 -8.68 -17.83
N ALA A 958 33.56 -7.63 -17.35
CA ALA A 958 34.17 -6.36 -16.96
C ALA A 958 33.42 -5.74 -15.77
N PRO A 959 34.06 -4.89 -14.94
CA PRO A 959 33.37 -4.28 -13.82
C PRO A 959 32.23 -3.34 -14.23
N PHE A 960 31.16 -3.31 -13.44
CA PHE A 960 30.01 -2.40 -13.63
C PHE A 960 29.60 -1.76 -12.31
N HIS A 961 28.89 -0.63 -12.37
CA HIS A 961 28.59 0.22 -11.23
C HIS A 961 27.10 0.59 -11.15
N VAL A 962 26.49 0.31 -9.99
CA VAL A 962 25.11 0.68 -9.65
C VAL A 962 25.14 1.70 -8.52
N SER A 963 24.75 2.94 -8.81
CA SER A 963 24.83 4.05 -7.87
C SER A 963 23.66 4.07 -6.90
N SER A 964 23.93 4.28 -5.60
CA SER A 964 22.88 4.67 -4.64
C SER A 964 22.77 6.20 -4.55
N SER A 965 21.53 6.68 -4.49
CA SER A 965 21.16 8.08 -4.22
C SER A 965 20.95 8.37 -2.73
N LEU A 966 20.87 7.33 -1.90
CA LEU A 966 20.39 7.39 -0.51
C LEU A 966 21.53 7.54 0.52
N GLY A 967 22.73 7.03 0.20
CA GLY A 967 23.90 7.08 1.06
C GLY A 967 25.20 7.38 0.33
N ASP A 968 26.32 7.29 1.06
CA ASP A 968 27.66 7.49 0.51
C ASP A 968 28.59 6.27 0.76
N LEU A 969 28.03 5.14 1.19
CA LEU A 969 28.75 3.86 1.30
C LEU A 969 29.12 3.33 -0.08
N HIS A 970 30.27 2.66 -0.19
CA HIS A 970 30.74 2.03 -1.43
C HIS A 970 31.18 0.59 -1.17
N VAL A 971 30.48 -0.36 -1.80
CA VAL A 971 30.71 -1.81 -1.64
C VAL A 971 31.24 -2.40 -2.93
N ALA A 972 32.30 -3.19 -2.84
CA ALA A 972 32.70 -4.07 -3.93
C ALA A 972 31.85 -5.34 -3.89
N LEU A 973 31.35 -5.79 -5.03
CA LEU A 973 30.64 -7.07 -5.14
C LEU A 973 31.41 -8.00 -6.08
N ILE A 974 31.64 -9.24 -5.66
CA ILE A 974 32.16 -10.31 -6.51
C ILE A 974 30.96 -10.98 -7.17
N ASP A 975 30.81 -10.78 -8.48
CA ASP A 975 29.71 -11.30 -9.28
C ASP A 975 30.00 -12.76 -9.65
N CYS A 976 29.40 -13.69 -8.91
CA CYS A 976 29.43 -15.12 -9.20
C CYS A 976 28.19 -15.59 -10.01
N GLY A 977 27.38 -14.65 -10.52
CA GLY A 977 26.00 -14.90 -10.97
C GLY A 977 24.98 -14.07 -10.19
N VAL A 978 25.31 -12.81 -9.89
CA VAL A 978 24.53 -11.94 -8.98
C VAL A 978 23.08 -11.78 -9.41
N LYS A 979 22.13 -11.84 -8.48
CA LYS A 979 20.74 -11.47 -8.76
C LYS A 979 20.54 -9.96 -8.74
N GLU A 980 19.68 -9.44 -9.61
CA GLU A 980 19.27 -8.04 -9.59
C GLU A 980 18.75 -7.63 -8.19
N ASN A 981 18.07 -8.53 -7.47
CA ASN A 981 17.59 -8.23 -6.11
C ASN A 981 18.69 -8.21 -5.03
N ILE A 982 19.87 -8.82 -5.23
CA ILE A 982 21.04 -8.59 -4.35
C ILE A 982 21.52 -7.15 -4.52
N LEU A 983 21.70 -6.71 -5.79
CA LEU A 983 22.11 -5.34 -6.10
C LEU A 983 21.11 -4.34 -5.50
N ARG A 984 19.81 -4.55 -5.73
CA ARG A 984 18.71 -3.76 -5.17
C ARG A 984 18.77 -3.69 -3.64
N SER A 985 19.00 -4.82 -2.97
CA SER A 985 19.04 -4.90 -1.50
C SER A 985 20.20 -4.12 -0.88
N LEU A 986 21.28 -3.90 -1.62
CA LEU A 986 22.42 -3.06 -1.22
C LEU A 986 22.19 -1.56 -1.54
N VAL A 987 21.75 -1.24 -2.77
CA VAL A 987 21.61 0.18 -3.20
C VAL A 987 20.44 0.90 -2.54
N SER A 988 19.35 0.20 -2.22
CA SER A 988 18.23 0.72 -1.43
C SER A 988 18.63 1.03 0.04
N ARG A 989 19.71 0.43 0.53
CA ARG A 989 20.29 0.67 1.86
C ARG A 989 21.45 1.68 1.86
N GLY A 990 21.62 2.44 0.78
CA GLY A 990 22.60 3.54 0.72
C GLY A 990 24.01 3.15 0.24
N ALA A 991 24.27 1.88 -0.05
CA ALA A 991 25.56 1.43 -0.61
C ALA A 991 25.54 1.48 -2.14
N SER A 992 26.38 2.32 -2.74
CA SER A 992 26.69 2.21 -4.17
C SER A 992 27.54 0.95 -4.39
N VAL A 993 27.21 0.15 -5.40
CA VAL A 993 27.87 -1.15 -5.64
C VAL A 993 28.74 -1.06 -6.89
N THR A 994 29.98 -1.55 -6.80
CA THR A 994 30.80 -1.86 -7.98
C THR A 994 31.02 -3.36 -8.04
N ALA A 995 30.43 -3.99 -9.03
CA ALA A 995 30.50 -5.42 -9.22
C ALA A 995 31.69 -5.77 -10.14
N PHE A 996 32.40 -6.84 -9.78
CA PHE A 996 33.63 -7.31 -10.42
C PHE A 996 33.47 -8.77 -10.89
N PRO A 997 34.22 -9.21 -11.91
CA PRO A 997 34.32 -10.63 -12.28
C PRO A 997 34.63 -11.54 -11.08
N PHE A 998 34.16 -12.79 -11.13
CA PHE A 998 34.28 -13.75 -10.03
C PHE A 998 35.74 -14.02 -9.59
N ASP A 999 36.67 -14.01 -10.53
CA ASP A 999 38.10 -14.27 -10.36
C ASP A 999 38.93 -13.00 -10.06
N TYR A 1000 38.29 -11.84 -9.96
CA TYR A 1000 38.96 -10.55 -9.80
C TYR A 1000 39.75 -10.48 -8.48
N PRO A 1001 41.01 -9.98 -8.47
CA PRO A 1001 41.90 -9.98 -7.30
C PRO A 1001 41.53 -8.90 -6.28
N ILE A 1002 40.35 -9.05 -5.65
CA ILE A 1002 39.71 -8.05 -4.79
C ILE A 1002 40.62 -7.54 -3.67
N HIS A 1003 41.43 -8.42 -3.05
CA HIS A 1003 42.37 -8.08 -1.99
C HIS A 1003 43.33 -6.94 -2.35
N LYS A 1004 43.65 -6.75 -3.64
CA LYS A 1004 44.55 -5.68 -4.11
C LYS A 1004 43.88 -4.30 -4.11
N VAL A 1005 42.55 -4.23 -4.25
CA VAL A 1005 41.79 -2.97 -4.38
C VAL A 1005 40.78 -2.73 -3.26
N ALA A 1006 40.55 -3.69 -2.37
CA ALA A 1006 39.50 -3.63 -1.36
C ALA A 1006 39.65 -2.45 -0.36
N HIS A 1007 40.84 -1.85 -0.28
CA HIS A 1007 41.10 -0.62 0.46
C HIS A 1007 40.46 0.65 -0.13
N HIS A 1008 39.88 0.57 -1.34
CA HIS A 1008 39.03 1.61 -1.94
C HIS A 1008 37.54 1.45 -1.60
N PHE A 1009 37.18 0.49 -0.75
CA PHE A 1009 35.78 0.14 -0.46
C PHE A 1009 35.52 0.09 1.04
N ASP A 1010 34.26 0.32 1.41
CA ASP A 1010 33.79 0.26 2.79
C ASP A 1010 33.41 -1.19 3.22
N GLY A 1011 33.26 -2.11 2.25
CA GLY A 1011 33.00 -3.54 2.46
C GLY A 1011 33.02 -4.37 1.17
N VAL A 1012 33.06 -5.70 1.30
CA VAL A 1012 33.04 -6.66 0.17
C VAL A 1012 31.85 -7.60 0.29
N PHE A 1013 31.11 -7.78 -0.80
CA PHE A 1013 29.98 -8.70 -0.91
C PHE A 1013 30.30 -9.81 -1.94
N ILE A 1014 29.84 -11.04 -1.71
CA ILE A 1014 29.97 -12.15 -2.67
C ILE A 1014 28.58 -12.71 -2.97
N SER A 1015 28.20 -12.72 -4.25
CA SER A 1015 26.85 -13.11 -4.65
C SER A 1015 26.60 -14.62 -4.62
N ASN A 1016 25.35 -14.99 -4.88
CA ASN A 1016 24.99 -16.31 -5.36
C ASN A 1016 25.69 -16.66 -6.69
N GLY A 1017 25.62 -17.94 -7.07
CA GLY A 1017 26.17 -18.47 -8.31
C GLY A 1017 25.82 -19.95 -8.50
N PRO A 1018 25.88 -20.47 -9.75
CA PRO A 1018 25.58 -21.87 -10.09
C PRO A 1018 26.80 -22.81 -10.02
N GLY A 1019 26.52 -24.10 -9.85
CA GLY A 1019 27.50 -25.20 -10.01
C GLY A 1019 28.46 -25.40 -8.84
N ASP A 1020 29.45 -26.28 -9.05
CA ASP A 1020 30.44 -26.66 -8.04
C ASP A 1020 31.36 -25.49 -7.61
N PRO A 1021 31.43 -25.14 -6.32
CA PRO A 1021 32.28 -24.06 -5.81
C PRO A 1021 33.79 -24.35 -6.00
N THR A 1022 34.20 -25.61 -6.18
CA THR A 1022 35.60 -25.98 -6.40
C THR A 1022 36.17 -25.46 -7.74
N HIS A 1023 35.33 -25.06 -8.69
CA HIS A 1023 35.78 -24.35 -9.90
C HIS A 1023 36.26 -22.92 -9.65
N CYS A 1024 36.00 -22.35 -8.45
CA CYS A 1024 36.28 -20.95 -8.13
C CYS A 1024 37.55 -20.75 -7.28
N GLN A 1025 38.59 -21.58 -7.46
CA GLN A 1025 39.84 -21.52 -6.68
C GLN A 1025 40.51 -20.13 -6.71
N ALA A 1026 40.44 -19.41 -7.83
CA ALA A 1026 40.94 -18.04 -7.93
C ALA A 1026 40.21 -17.10 -6.94
N THR A 1027 38.88 -17.20 -6.86
CA THR A 1027 38.07 -16.46 -5.89
C THR A 1027 38.39 -16.85 -4.45
N VAL A 1028 38.53 -18.15 -4.17
CA VAL A 1028 38.91 -18.66 -2.84
C VAL A 1028 40.27 -18.12 -2.39
N TYR A 1029 41.29 -18.18 -3.25
CA TYR A 1029 42.61 -17.57 -3.00
C TYR A 1029 42.52 -16.05 -2.79
N ASN A 1030 41.73 -15.36 -3.61
CA ASN A 1030 41.53 -13.91 -3.49
C ASN A 1030 40.83 -13.52 -2.17
N LEU A 1031 39.93 -14.36 -1.66
CA LEU A 1031 39.26 -14.19 -0.36
C LEU A 1031 40.17 -14.56 0.81
N GLN A 1032 40.98 -15.62 0.72
CA GLN A 1032 42.04 -15.93 1.71
C GLN A 1032 42.97 -14.73 1.90
N LYS A 1033 43.48 -14.18 0.78
CA LYS A 1033 44.34 -12.99 0.82
C LYS A 1033 43.61 -11.76 1.36
N LEU A 1034 42.32 -11.57 1.06
CA LEU A 1034 41.50 -10.51 1.65
C LEU A 1034 41.37 -10.68 3.18
N PHE A 1035 41.18 -11.92 3.66
CA PHE A 1035 41.08 -12.26 5.07
C PHE A 1035 42.43 -12.11 5.80
N GLU A 1036 43.56 -12.27 5.12
CA GLU A 1036 44.89 -11.97 5.66
C GLU A 1036 45.17 -10.46 5.75
N THR A 1037 44.81 -9.69 4.71
CA THR A 1037 45.32 -8.31 4.55
C THR A 1037 44.36 -7.19 4.95
N SER A 1038 43.11 -7.46 5.31
CA SER A 1038 42.12 -6.40 5.61
C SER A 1038 41.16 -6.75 6.76
N GLN A 1039 40.55 -5.73 7.37
CA GLN A 1039 39.54 -5.88 8.44
C GLN A 1039 38.15 -5.34 8.04
N LEU A 1040 37.95 -5.09 6.75
CA LEU A 1040 36.66 -4.68 6.21
C LEU A 1040 35.58 -5.77 6.36
N PRO A 1041 34.29 -5.41 6.47
CA PRO A 1041 33.19 -6.34 6.52
C PRO A 1041 33.02 -7.15 5.24
N VAL A 1042 32.66 -8.42 5.40
CA VAL A 1042 32.41 -9.34 4.28
C VAL A 1042 31.09 -10.09 4.48
N MET A 1043 30.24 -10.12 3.46
CA MET A 1043 29.04 -10.97 3.43
C MET A 1043 28.97 -11.80 2.15
N GLY A 1044 28.56 -13.07 2.28
CA GLY A 1044 28.33 -13.99 1.17
C GLY A 1044 26.95 -14.64 1.20
N ILE A 1045 26.32 -14.80 0.04
CA ILE A 1045 25.05 -15.50 -0.16
C ILE A 1045 25.25 -16.72 -1.05
N CYS A 1046 24.72 -17.89 -0.67
CA CYS A 1046 24.71 -19.12 -1.47
C CYS A 1046 26.13 -19.54 -1.93
N MET A 1047 26.50 -19.40 -3.20
CA MET A 1047 27.89 -19.56 -3.66
C MET A 1047 28.86 -18.71 -2.82
N GLY A 1048 28.53 -17.46 -2.52
CA GLY A 1048 29.36 -16.60 -1.66
C GLY A 1048 29.53 -17.10 -0.22
N HIS A 1049 28.61 -17.90 0.30
CA HIS A 1049 28.79 -18.59 1.58
C HIS A 1049 29.82 -19.72 1.45
N GLN A 1050 29.70 -20.55 0.41
CA GLN A 1050 30.60 -21.66 0.13
C GLN A 1050 32.04 -21.18 -0.11
N LEU A 1051 32.21 -20.08 -0.87
CA LEU A 1051 33.52 -19.50 -1.14
C LEU A 1051 34.15 -18.83 0.10
N ILE A 1052 33.34 -18.25 0.99
CA ILE A 1052 33.84 -17.80 2.32
C ILE A 1052 34.30 -19.00 3.16
N ALA A 1053 33.54 -20.10 3.16
CA ALA A 1053 33.88 -21.31 3.92
C ALA A 1053 35.17 -21.98 3.41
N MET A 1054 35.32 -22.12 2.09
CA MET A 1054 36.55 -22.62 1.47
C MET A 1054 37.73 -21.67 1.71
N ALA A 1055 37.50 -20.36 1.71
CA ALA A 1055 38.53 -19.38 2.07
C ALA A 1055 38.89 -19.39 3.57
N ALA A 1056 37.97 -19.82 4.43
CA ALA A 1056 38.26 -20.13 5.84
C ALA A 1056 39.01 -21.46 6.03
N GLY A 1057 38.97 -22.37 5.04
CA GLY A 1057 39.62 -23.69 5.07
C GLY A 1057 38.67 -24.88 5.27
N ALA A 1058 37.37 -24.64 5.34
CA ALA A 1058 36.35 -25.71 5.39
C ALA A 1058 36.11 -26.35 4.02
N LYS A 1059 35.48 -27.53 4.02
CA LYS A 1059 35.10 -28.27 2.82
C LYS A 1059 33.63 -28.02 2.46
N THR A 1060 33.32 -28.24 1.19
CA THR A 1060 31.95 -28.29 0.66
C THR A 1060 31.58 -29.71 0.26
N LEU A 1061 30.28 -30.01 0.24
CA LEU A 1061 29.71 -31.30 -0.14
C LEU A 1061 28.48 -31.09 -1.03
N LYS A 1062 28.33 -31.92 -2.07
CA LYS A 1062 27.11 -31.96 -2.90
C LYS A 1062 25.97 -32.50 -2.05
N LEU A 1063 24.84 -31.80 -2.00
CA LEU A 1063 23.63 -32.26 -1.31
C LEU A 1063 22.96 -33.39 -2.09
N LYS A 1064 22.38 -34.36 -1.38
CA LYS A 1064 21.68 -35.49 -2.03
C LYS A 1064 20.46 -35.04 -2.84
N TYR A 1065 19.69 -34.08 -2.32
CA TYR A 1065 18.37 -33.75 -2.88
C TYR A 1065 18.44 -32.58 -3.86
N GLY A 1066 17.90 -32.77 -5.07
CA GLY A 1066 17.75 -31.70 -6.09
C GLY A 1066 16.64 -30.68 -5.78
N ASN A 1067 16.46 -30.34 -4.50
CA ASN A 1067 15.34 -29.54 -3.99
C ASN A 1067 15.67 -28.05 -4.01
N ARG A 1068 14.88 -27.24 -4.71
CA ARG A 1068 15.07 -25.79 -4.87
C ARG A 1068 13.85 -25.07 -4.29
N ALA A 1069 13.73 -25.11 -2.97
CA ALA A 1069 12.50 -24.84 -2.22
C ALA A 1069 12.42 -23.44 -1.62
N HIS A 1070 11.17 -22.95 -1.51
CA HIS A 1070 10.80 -21.87 -0.59
C HIS A 1070 10.15 -22.47 0.67
N ASN A 1071 10.10 -21.66 1.73
CA ASN A 1071 9.58 -22.00 3.05
C ASN A 1071 10.41 -23.06 3.83
N ILE A 1072 11.73 -23.01 3.70
CA ILE A 1072 12.63 -23.90 4.46
C ILE A 1072 13.02 -23.28 5.81
N PRO A 1073 12.80 -23.99 6.94
CA PRO A 1073 13.16 -23.51 8.27
C PRO A 1073 14.68 -23.57 8.53
N ALA A 1074 15.30 -22.42 8.77
CA ALA A 1074 16.69 -22.29 9.20
C ALA A 1074 16.77 -21.72 10.63
N LEU A 1075 17.43 -22.43 11.54
CA LEU A 1075 17.59 -22.02 12.94
C LEU A 1075 18.83 -21.13 13.10
N ASP A 1076 18.66 -19.89 13.54
CA ASP A 1076 19.73 -19.00 14.00
C ASP A 1076 20.30 -19.53 15.33
N LEU A 1077 21.49 -20.11 15.29
CA LEU A 1077 22.17 -20.66 16.47
C LEU A 1077 22.64 -19.58 17.46
N THR A 1078 22.67 -18.31 17.06
CA THR A 1078 23.07 -17.18 17.91
C THR A 1078 21.89 -16.52 18.64
N THR A 1079 20.65 -16.74 18.18
CA THR A 1079 19.44 -16.18 18.83
C THR A 1079 18.36 -17.20 19.19
N GLY A 1080 18.50 -18.46 18.75
CA GLY A 1080 17.50 -19.52 18.95
C GLY A 1080 16.23 -19.37 18.10
N LYS A 1081 16.24 -18.48 17.10
CA LYS A 1081 15.08 -18.19 16.25
C LYS A 1081 15.09 -19.05 14.99
N CYS A 1082 13.96 -19.70 14.69
CA CYS A 1082 13.74 -20.24 13.36
C CYS A 1082 13.29 -19.12 12.41
N HIS A 1083 13.95 -19.00 11.26
CA HIS A 1083 13.57 -18.13 10.15
C HIS A 1083 13.06 -18.99 8.99
N ILE A 1084 12.04 -18.51 8.27
CA ILE A 1084 11.54 -19.19 7.06
C ILE A 1084 12.32 -18.63 5.86
N THR A 1085 12.91 -19.51 5.03
CA THR A 1085 13.91 -19.12 4.03
C THR A 1085 13.62 -19.70 2.63
N SER A 1086 14.41 -19.25 1.65
CA SER A 1086 14.37 -19.72 0.25
C SER A 1086 15.75 -20.22 -0.16
N GLN A 1087 15.81 -21.40 -0.80
CA GLN A 1087 17.05 -22.11 -1.07
C GLN A 1087 17.08 -22.61 -2.52
N ASN A 1088 18.17 -22.34 -3.25
CA ASN A 1088 18.37 -22.93 -4.57
C ASN A 1088 19.80 -23.40 -4.87
N HIS A 1089 20.57 -23.70 -3.82
CA HIS A 1089 21.91 -24.28 -3.92
C HIS A 1089 21.86 -25.81 -4.15
N GLY A 1090 22.96 -26.38 -4.67
CA GLY A 1090 23.16 -27.84 -4.79
C GLY A 1090 24.25 -28.39 -3.87
N TYR A 1091 24.90 -27.52 -3.10
CA TYR A 1091 26.04 -27.82 -2.21
C TYR A 1091 25.84 -27.15 -0.86
N ALA A 1092 26.42 -27.72 0.19
CA ALA A 1092 26.51 -27.14 1.52
C ALA A 1092 27.95 -27.22 2.06
N VAL A 1093 28.21 -26.57 3.19
CA VAL A 1093 29.50 -26.63 3.90
C VAL A 1093 29.50 -27.78 4.91
N ASP A 1094 30.64 -28.43 5.10
CA ASP A 1094 30.89 -29.38 6.19
C ASP A 1094 31.34 -28.62 7.45
N PRO A 1095 30.47 -28.41 8.46
CA PRO A 1095 30.82 -27.63 9.64
C PRO A 1095 31.87 -28.32 10.51
N THR A 1096 32.08 -29.64 10.37
CA THR A 1096 33.11 -30.38 11.12
C THR A 1096 34.54 -30.03 10.66
N THR A 1097 34.67 -29.32 9.53
CA THR A 1097 35.94 -28.85 8.97
C THR A 1097 36.22 -27.37 9.21
N LEU A 1098 35.37 -26.65 9.95
CA LEU A 1098 35.56 -25.24 10.30
C LEU A 1098 36.70 -25.05 11.32
N PRO A 1099 37.63 -24.10 11.10
CA PRO A 1099 38.58 -23.68 12.13
C PRO A 1099 37.91 -22.93 13.29
N ASN A 1100 38.57 -22.92 14.45
CA ASN A 1100 38.07 -22.36 15.72
C ASN A 1100 37.80 -20.84 15.68
N GLU A 1101 38.29 -20.13 14.67
CA GLU A 1101 38.01 -18.72 14.40
C GLU A 1101 36.56 -18.48 13.92
N TRP A 1102 35.88 -19.54 13.48
CA TRP A 1102 34.54 -19.52 12.91
C TRP A 1102 33.57 -20.35 13.75
N ARG A 1103 32.27 -20.16 13.48
CA ARG A 1103 31.20 -21.05 13.94
C ARG A 1103 30.03 -21.01 12.97
N GLU A 1104 29.17 -22.02 13.08
CA GLU A 1104 27.87 -22.03 12.43
C GLU A 1104 27.01 -20.84 12.91
N TYR A 1105 26.26 -20.24 11.99
CA TYR A 1105 25.30 -19.17 12.26
C TYR A 1105 23.86 -19.68 12.07
N PHE A 1106 23.62 -20.43 10.99
CA PHE A 1106 22.32 -21.05 10.73
C PHE A 1106 22.47 -22.54 10.43
N THR A 1107 21.46 -23.34 10.77
CA THR A 1107 21.35 -24.77 10.44
C THR A 1107 19.95 -25.09 9.91
N ASN A 1108 19.85 -25.91 8.86
CA ASN A 1108 18.60 -26.34 8.24
C ASN A 1108 17.86 -27.33 9.16
N LEU A 1109 16.62 -27.04 9.56
CA LEU A 1109 15.89 -27.94 10.47
C LEU A 1109 15.37 -29.22 9.79
N ASN A 1110 15.35 -29.29 8.45
CA ASN A 1110 14.86 -30.47 7.73
C ASN A 1110 15.93 -31.57 7.56
N ASP A 1111 17.18 -31.18 7.30
CA ASP A 1111 18.28 -32.12 6.99
C ASP A 1111 19.59 -31.88 7.77
N GLN A 1112 19.61 -30.89 8.66
CA GLN A 1112 20.77 -30.49 9.47
C GLN A 1112 21.98 -29.99 8.66
N SER A 1113 21.79 -29.58 7.40
CA SER A 1113 22.84 -28.93 6.63
C SER A 1113 23.20 -27.54 7.20
N ASN A 1114 24.45 -27.11 7.04
CA ASN A 1114 24.87 -25.77 7.47
C ASN A 1114 24.29 -24.71 6.54
N GLU A 1115 23.59 -23.73 7.11
CA GLU A 1115 22.86 -22.68 6.38
C GLU A 1115 23.53 -21.31 6.48
N GLY A 1116 24.68 -21.20 7.15
CA GLY A 1116 25.37 -19.94 7.36
C GLY A 1116 26.53 -20.04 8.34
N LEU A 1117 27.52 -19.17 8.17
CA LEU A 1117 28.70 -19.06 9.05
C LEU A 1117 28.82 -17.65 9.63
N ILE A 1118 29.50 -17.54 10.76
CA ILE A 1118 29.92 -16.27 11.36
C ILE A 1118 31.32 -16.40 11.96
N HIS A 1119 32.18 -15.41 11.72
CA HIS A 1119 33.50 -15.34 12.33
C HIS A 1119 33.37 -14.87 13.79
N ASN A 1120 34.12 -15.51 14.71
CA ASN A 1120 34.01 -15.27 16.15
C ASN A 1120 34.41 -13.86 16.62
N SER A 1121 35.13 -13.07 15.80
CA SER A 1121 35.66 -11.75 16.19
C SER A 1121 35.63 -10.67 15.10
N ARG A 1122 35.50 -11.03 13.81
CA ARG A 1122 35.55 -10.12 12.67
C ARG A 1122 34.16 -9.92 12.06
N PRO A 1123 33.89 -8.79 11.37
CA PRO A 1123 32.60 -8.51 10.74
C PRO A 1123 32.37 -9.33 9.44
N ILE A 1124 32.52 -10.66 9.52
CA ILE A 1124 32.38 -11.59 8.41
C ILE A 1124 31.32 -12.63 8.75
N PHE A 1125 30.28 -12.74 7.92
CA PHE A 1125 29.22 -13.74 8.06
C PHE A 1125 28.62 -14.09 6.69
N SER A 1126 27.83 -15.16 6.63
CA SER A 1126 27.26 -15.65 5.38
C SER A 1126 25.96 -16.44 5.59
N ALA A 1127 25.19 -16.60 4.52
CA ALA A 1127 23.98 -17.44 4.47
C ALA A 1127 23.99 -18.30 3.20
N GLN A 1128 23.62 -19.58 3.32
CA GLN A 1128 23.55 -20.56 2.23
C GLN A 1128 22.20 -20.48 1.49
N PHE A 1129 21.15 -20.03 2.19
CA PHE A 1129 19.86 -19.58 1.65
C PHE A 1129 19.92 -18.16 1.06
N HIS A 1130 18.78 -17.66 0.57
CA HIS A 1130 18.61 -16.40 -0.15
C HIS A 1130 17.74 -15.37 0.63
N PRO A 1131 18.35 -14.46 1.39
CA PRO A 1131 17.65 -13.34 2.04
C PRO A 1131 17.01 -12.34 1.06
N GLU A 1132 17.36 -12.41 -0.22
CA GLU A 1132 16.84 -11.57 -1.31
C GLU A 1132 15.67 -12.20 -2.08
N ALA A 1133 15.16 -13.36 -1.69
CA ALA A 1133 14.20 -14.10 -2.51
C ALA A 1133 12.88 -13.34 -2.76
N LYS A 1134 12.61 -13.00 -4.03
CA LYS A 1134 11.45 -12.21 -4.46
C LYS A 1134 10.12 -12.98 -4.50
N GLY A 1135 10.18 -14.29 -4.71
CA GLY A 1135 9.01 -15.20 -4.74
C GLY A 1135 8.81 -16.00 -3.45
N GLY A 1136 9.46 -15.60 -2.34
CA GLY A 1136 9.54 -16.36 -1.10
C GLY A 1136 9.63 -15.48 0.16
N PRO A 1137 9.80 -16.09 1.34
CA PRO A 1137 9.81 -15.40 2.64
C PRO A 1137 10.90 -14.33 2.77
N LEU A 1138 10.54 -13.21 3.41
CA LEU A 1138 11.41 -12.04 3.63
C LEU A 1138 12.01 -12.00 5.06
N ASP A 1139 11.74 -13.01 5.88
CA ASP A 1139 12.10 -13.15 7.31
C ASP A 1139 13.59 -12.95 7.63
N SER A 1140 14.45 -13.10 6.63
CA SER A 1140 15.91 -13.02 6.75
C SER A 1140 16.53 -11.78 6.09
N ALA A 1141 15.73 -10.91 5.47
CA ALA A 1141 16.21 -9.70 4.77
C ALA A 1141 17.03 -8.76 5.68
N PHE A 1142 16.85 -8.83 7.00
CA PHE A 1142 17.65 -8.13 8.02
C PHE A 1142 19.16 -8.43 7.94
N LEU A 1143 19.58 -9.51 7.29
CA LEU A 1143 20.98 -9.83 7.08
C LEU A 1143 21.69 -8.78 6.20
N PHE A 1144 20.99 -8.18 5.23
CA PHE A 1144 21.51 -7.03 4.48
C PHE A 1144 21.68 -5.80 5.39
N ASP A 1145 20.73 -5.53 6.29
CA ASP A 1145 20.84 -4.43 7.26
C ASP A 1145 22.03 -4.64 8.22
N LYS A 1146 22.21 -5.87 8.73
CA LYS A 1146 23.36 -6.28 9.56
C LYS A 1146 24.70 -6.09 8.85
N TYR A 1147 24.76 -6.37 7.54
CA TYR A 1147 25.96 -6.12 6.74
C TYR A 1147 26.20 -4.62 6.55
N ILE A 1148 25.18 -3.85 6.16
CA ILE A 1148 25.29 -2.39 5.95
C ILE A 1148 25.65 -1.66 7.24
N GLU A 1149 25.10 -2.06 8.40
CA GLU A 1149 25.54 -1.59 9.71
C GLU A 1149 27.03 -1.85 9.95
N SER A 1150 27.53 -3.02 9.56
CA SER A 1150 28.93 -3.39 9.73
C SER A 1150 29.84 -2.54 8.82
N VAL A 1151 29.43 -2.32 7.57
CA VAL A 1151 30.09 -1.44 6.58
C VAL A 1151 30.16 0.00 7.09
N GLN A 1152 29.07 0.53 7.62
CA GLN A 1152 29.03 1.86 8.23
C GLN A 1152 29.97 1.97 9.44
N LYS A 1153 29.91 1.00 10.38
CA LYS A 1153 30.80 0.96 11.56
C LYS A 1153 32.29 0.91 11.18
N TYR A 1154 32.64 0.13 10.16
CA TYR A 1154 34.02 0.07 9.65
C TYR A 1154 34.47 1.40 9.03
N LYS A 1155 33.63 2.01 8.20
CA LYS A 1155 33.89 3.31 7.57
C LYS A 1155 34.07 4.43 8.60
N ASP A 1156 33.18 4.49 9.60
CA ASP A 1156 33.25 5.49 10.68
C ASP A 1156 34.52 5.29 11.53
N HIS A 1157 34.92 4.04 11.78
CA HIS A 1157 36.19 3.73 12.45
C HIS A 1157 37.40 4.21 11.61
N GLN A 1158 37.46 3.90 10.31
CA GLN A 1158 38.55 4.36 9.44
C GLN A 1158 38.66 5.90 9.36
N ALA A 1159 37.51 6.60 9.43
CA ALA A 1159 37.45 8.05 9.47
C ALA A 1159 37.97 8.69 10.78
N MET A 1160 38.27 7.90 11.83
CA MET A 1160 38.93 8.39 13.06
C MET A 1160 40.46 8.39 12.96
N PHE A 1161 41.04 7.63 12.03
CA PHE A 1161 42.51 7.42 11.95
C PHE A 1161 43.16 8.00 10.68
N SER A 1162 42.39 8.63 9.79
CA SER A 1162 42.90 9.18 8.52
C SER A 1162 42.16 10.45 8.08
N GLU A 1163 42.88 11.38 7.43
CA GLU A 1163 42.24 12.52 6.79
C GLU A 1163 41.34 12.05 5.64
N ARG A 1164 40.08 12.49 5.64
CA ARG A 1164 39.01 11.98 4.75
C ARG A 1164 39.36 12.03 3.26
N LYS A 1165 39.86 10.91 2.73
CA LYS A 1165 39.55 10.49 1.37
C LYS A 1165 38.25 9.70 1.40
N SER A 1166 37.26 10.11 0.60
CA SER A 1166 36.03 9.34 0.45
C SER A 1166 36.30 8.16 -0.48
N ASN A 1167 35.90 6.96 -0.07
CA ASN A 1167 35.90 5.77 -0.92
C ASN A 1167 34.89 5.87 -2.08
N LYS A 1168 33.96 6.84 -2.05
CA LYS A 1168 33.00 7.04 -3.14
C LYS A 1168 33.73 7.21 -4.48
N PRO A 1169 33.40 6.41 -5.52
CA PRO A 1169 34.10 6.47 -6.79
C PRO A 1169 33.93 7.84 -7.44
N SER A 1170 35.00 8.36 -8.04
CA SER A 1170 34.96 9.66 -8.70
C SER A 1170 33.91 9.68 -9.82
N PRO A 1171 33.28 10.82 -10.13
CA PRO A 1171 32.31 10.90 -11.22
C PRO A 1171 32.86 10.37 -12.54
N LEU A 1172 34.12 10.65 -12.86
CA LEU A 1172 34.81 10.11 -14.03
C LEU A 1172 34.89 8.57 -14.03
N LEU A 1173 35.19 7.95 -12.88
CA LEU A 1173 35.19 6.48 -12.76
C LEU A 1173 33.77 5.90 -12.87
N VAL A 1174 32.77 6.59 -12.30
CA VAL A 1174 31.37 6.20 -12.45
C VAL A 1174 30.94 6.28 -13.91
N ASP A 1175 31.31 7.32 -14.65
CA ASP A 1175 30.94 7.51 -16.07
C ASP A 1175 31.67 6.57 -17.02
N LEU A 1176 32.87 6.09 -16.66
CA LEU A 1176 33.63 5.10 -17.42
C LEU A 1176 33.13 3.65 -17.25
N LEU A 1177 32.42 3.34 -16.15
CA LEU A 1177 31.93 2.00 -15.85
C LEU A 1177 30.51 1.76 -16.40
N SER A 1178 30.29 0.54 -16.91
CA SER A 1178 28.96 0.05 -17.31
C SER A 1178 27.95 0.18 -16.17
N LYS A 1179 26.66 0.29 -16.48
CA LYS A 1179 25.57 0.30 -15.49
C LYS A 1179 24.95 -1.10 -15.28
N GLU A 1180 25.34 -2.07 -16.08
CA GLU A 1180 24.84 -3.44 -16.08
C GLU A 1180 25.92 -4.46 -16.43
N ARG A 1181 25.64 -5.75 -16.18
CA ARG A 1181 26.56 -6.87 -16.42
C ARG A 1181 27.02 -6.93 -17.88
N VAL A 1182 28.33 -7.04 -18.09
CA VAL A 1182 28.95 -7.05 -19.41
C VAL A 1182 29.20 -8.50 -19.85
N GLY A 1183 28.69 -8.88 -21.02
CA GLY A 1183 29.04 -10.16 -21.67
C GLY A 1183 28.45 -11.43 -21.02
N VAL A 1184 27.29 -11.35 -20.38
CA VAL A 1184 26.65 -12.47 -19.65
C VAL A 1184 25.52 -13.18 -20.42
N HIS A 1185 25.51 -13.08 -21.76
CA HIS A 1185 24.43 -13.67 -22.57
C HIS A 1185 24.55 -15.21 -22.58
N PRO A 1186 23.45 -15.97 -22.36
CA PRO A 1186 23.41 -17.45 -22.37
C PRO A 1186 24.03 -18.22 -23.54
N ASN A 1187 24.48 -17.54 -24.60
CA ASN A 1187 24.85 -18.13 -25.90
C ASN A 1187 26.25 -17.71 -26.37
N MET A 1188 27.00 -16.97 -25.55
CA MET A 1188 28.42 -16.74 -25.82
C MET A 1188 29.18 -18.06 -25.62
N THR A 1189 29.49 -18.73 -26.73
CA THR A 1189 30.54 -19.75 -26.76
C THR A 1189 31.87 -19.12 -26.37
N GLU A 1190 32.68 -19.84 -25.58
CA GLU A 1190 34.01 -19.36 -25.22
C GLU A 1190 34.93 -19.41 -26.45
N ILE A 1191 35.73 -18.36 -26.65
CA ILE A 1191 36.79 -18.34 -27.65
C ILE A 1191 37.96 -19.13 -27.09
N ASP A 1192 38.01 -20.41 -27.46
CA ASP A 1192 39.08 -21.42 -27.31
C ASP A 1192 39.76 -21.60 -25.92
N PRO A 1193 39.71 -22.80 -25.30
CA PRO A 1193 40.34 -23.07 -24.01
C PRO A 1193 41.85 -23.37 -24.07
N ILE A 1194 42.56 -22.98 -25.14
CA ILE A 1194 43.97 -23.34 -25.40
C ILE A 1194 44.88 -22.11 -25.31
N ALA A 1195 45.04 -21.54 -24.11
CA ALA A 1195 45.91 -20.37 -23.89
C ALA A 1195 46.50 -20.25 -22.47
N ASP A 1196 46.67 -21.36 -21.74
CA ASP A 1196 47.36 -21.38 -20.44
C ASP A 1196 48.61 -22.28 -20.48
N PHE A 1197 49.65 -21.90 -19.71
CA PHE A 1197 51.04 -22.44 -19.63
C PHE A 1197 52.18 -21.62 -20.28
N ALA A 1198 52.41 -20.39 -19.79
CA ALA A 1198 53.72 -19.72 -19.90
C ALA A 1198 53.98 -18.75 -18.73
N PRO A 1199 55.00 -18.97 -17.86
CA PRO A 1199 55.29 -18.07 -16.73
C PRO A 1199 56.11 -16.84 -17.17
N ALA A 1200 55.43 -15.76 -17.53
CA ALA A 1200 56.05 -14.50 -17.98
C ALA A 1200 56.67 -13.67 -16.82
N THR A 1201 57.88 -14.07 -16.44
CA THR A 1201 59.00 -13.29 -15.84
C THR A 1201 58.76 -11.85 -15.35
N GLN A 1202 59.25 -11.58 -14.13
CA GLN A 1202 59.51 -10.23 -13.59
C GLN A 1202 60.47 -9.41 -14.49
N GLN A 1203 60.31 -8.07 -14.51
CA GLN A 1203 61.39 -7.06 -14.30
C GLN A 1203 60.74 -5.65 -14.10
N PRO A 1204 61.45 -4.63 -13.54
CA PRO A 1204 60.83 -3.49 -12.84
C PRO A 1204 61.18 -2.10 -13.45
N VAL A 1205 61.26 -1.05 -12.60
CA VAL A 1205 61.70 0.36 -12.86
C VAL A 1205 60.61 1.32 -13.40
N SER A 1206 60.53 2.62 -13.05
CA SER A 1206 60.49 3.33 -11.74
C SER A 1206 60.17 4.84 -11.93
N VAL A 1207 59.39 5.44 -11.02
CA VAL A 1207 59.42 6.86 -10.56
C VAL A 1207 59.76 7.99 -11.56
N ALA A 1208 58.77 8.82 -11.91
CA ALA A 1208 58.79 10.29 -12.00
C ALA A 1208 57.41 10.81 -12.47
N ALA A 1209 56.81 11.88 -11.94
CA ALA A 1209 57.12 12.69 -10.74
C ALA A 1209 55.81 13.26 -10.17
#